data_AF-A0A927XYS2-F1
#
_entry.id   AF-A0A927XYS2-F1
#
_cell.length_a   1.000
_cell.length_b   1.000
_cell.length_c   1.000
_cell.angle_alpha   90.00
_cell.angle_beta   90.00
_cell.angle_gamma   90.00
#
_symmetry.space_group_name_H-M   'P 1'
#
loop_
_entity.id
_entity.type
_entity.pdbx_description
1 polymer ?
#
loop_
_entity_poly.entity_id
_entity_poly.type
_entity_poly.pdbx_seq_one_letter_code
_entity_poly.pdbx_strand_id
1 'polypeptide(L)'
;MKQNMRRALLVLIAVLLQFALLASASATTITRNGLEITFTTDRESYSAGDSIVCSVDLNNTSEQELTLNYDVSLPDALEASVAERGLLVVGASEEASSSFTLHAAGKGADEVPSTGDGFPFGLVCCLFVAALAVGIGLIKGKKRFMAFILVFVLFFAVAEPLFSAPAVAEEYVDDEEHPVYEEDAYQVDLTDELSEEDEEEALLEAMLDEDEVSFKTVPAFTDEFTIQHQVYVDDQLVTIRVNATLHNDLQQETEVASKASLGKVKVTSVKVLGTVTYRFYWNAVDDATHYEVWHKNSDGTYSKVKTVTALQYYTKTGIKGKVNTYRIRAIKKSGTKTVATGAYASFTTYGMLPPEITSVKHTGSTTGDVRIRWDAVKYCTGYRVYRSYSGKTGTYSLIGTTTGTSFVDKDRNGFYKVKAYYKTSAGKTYLGSSGDKGSMAPQYRALIVGQSYPNWSSGQLPGCLTDAKGMKAMLDSSSNPNYRPIDVKLKTNLTSDDIFYWIKRSFKRAKDTDISLFYYSGHGVGTYGWLCGVNSDTSYDYVTVADLKAALDKVRGKKIVLLDSCYSGMFIDKTGNGDIMFISEKDAAALGADKAMTDQEAMEAFTNNVINVFAAAEKADNLATSKYYVMTGCSKYQTSAELISGGTRFGLFTNVLLEASGYNSPSGSFYAVQYGDADNNGKLTLKELYSYTYSGVNEIADMLGITQSVRVYPTNSSFVCWGK
;
A
#
# COMPACT_ATOMS: atom_id res chain seq x y z
N MET A 1 -44.43 62.99 -43.66
CA MET A 1 -43.83 63.07 -42.29
C MET A 1 -43.78 61.74 -41.54
N LYS A 2 -44.90 61.11 -41.09
CA LYS A 2 -44.84 59.90 -40.24
C LYS A 2 -43.96 58.75 -40.78
N GLN A 3 -43.97 58.50 -42.09
CA GLN A 3 -43.15 57.48 -42.73
C GLN A 3 -41.64 57.81 -42.71
N ASN A 4 -41.27 59.06 -42.96
CA ASN A 4 -39.87 59.53 -42.88
C ASN A 4 -39.35 59.50 -41.44
N MET A 5 -40.18 59.80 -40.44
CA MET A 5 -39.78 59.62 -39.03
C MET A 5 -39.61 58.14 -38.66
N ARG A 6 -40.43 57.22 -39.20
CA ARG A 6 -40.19 55.78 -39.02
C ARG A 6 -38.91 55.30 -39.70
N ARG A 7 -38.58 55.79 -40.90
CA ARG A 7 -37.29 55.50 -41.55
C ARG A 7 -36.11 56.11 -40.79
N ALA A 8 -36.20 57.36 -40.34
CA ALA A 8 -35.17 57.99 -39.53
C ALA A 8 -34.98 57.29 -38.17
N LEU A 9 -36.06 56.82 -37.53
CA LEU A 9 -35.98 56.05 -36.29
C LEU A 9 -35.43 54.63 -36.52
N LEU A 10 -35.78 53.97 -37.63
CA LEU A 10 -35.20 52.66 -37.99
C LEU A 10 -33.73 52.77 -38.38
N VAL A 11 -33.32 53.83 -39.09
CA VAL A 11 -31.90 54.11 -39.39
C VAL A 11 -31.16 54.48 -38.10
N LEU A 12 -31.75 55.29 -37.21
CA LEU A 12 -31.13 55.60 -35.93
C LEU A 12 -31.03 54.37 -35.03
N ILE A 13 -32.02 53.48 -35.02
CA ILE A 13 -31.98 52.20 -34.29
C ILE A 13 -30.99 51.23 -34.93
N ALA A 14 -30.87 51.18 -36.26
CA ALA A 14 -29.87 50.37 -36.96
C ALA A 14 -28.45 50.88 -36.70
N VAL A 15 -28.23 52.20 -36.77
CA VAL A 15 -26.96 52.85 -36.43
C VAL A 15 -26.64 52.66 -34.94
N LEU A 16 -27.60 52.81 -34.02
CA LEU A 16 -27.38 52.53 -32.61
C LEU A 16 -27.19 51.04 -32.29
N LEU A 17 -27.77 50.12 -33.09
CA LEU A 17 -27.46 48.70 -33.01
C LEU A 17 -26.07 48.40 -33.58
N GLN A 18 -25.63 49.07 -34.63
CA GLN A 18 -24.25 48.96 -35.12
C GLN A 18 -23.25 49.57 -34.14
N PHE A 19 -23.57 50.68 -33.46
CA PHE A 19 -22.77 51.25 -32.37
C PHE A 19 -22.90 50.49 -31.03
N ALA A 20 -23.85 49.56 -30.89
CA ALA A 20 -23.98 48.68 -29.71
C ALA A 20 -23.57 47.21 -29.99
N LEU A 21 -23.32 46.86 -31.26
CA LEU A 21 -22.64 45.64 -31.70
C LEU A 21 -21.17 45.92 -32.08
N LEU A 22 -20.79 47.20 -32.24
CA LEU A 22 -19.46 47.69 -31.91
C LEU A 22 -19.26 47.66 -30.39
N ALA A 23 -19.26 46.45 -29.82
CA ALA A 23 -18.14 46.14 -28.95
C ALA A 23 -16.90 46.31 -29.83
N SER A 24 -16.04 47.25 -29.48
CA SER A 24 -14.85 47.54 -30.27
C SER A 24 -13.92 46.34 -30.18
N ALA A 25 -13.94 45.52 -31.24
CA ALA A 25 -12.96 44.47 -31.44
C ALA A 25 -11.62 45.15 -31.70
N SER A 26 -10.71 45.08 -30.73
CA SER A 26 -9.38 45.68 -30.88
C SER A 26 -8.67 44.96 -32.01
N ALA A 27 -8.08 45.71 -32.95
CA ALA A 27 -7.37 45.17 -34.11
C ALA A 27 -5.93 45.69 -34.17
N THR A 28 -4.99 44.85 -34.60
CA THR A 28 -3.64 45.28 -34.96
C THR A 28 -3.20 44.55 -36.22
N THR A 29 -3.13 45.31 -37.31
CA THR A 29 -2.68 44.83 -38.62
C THR A 29 -1.24 45.28 -38.87
N ILE A 30 -0.41 44.37 -39.38
CA ILE A 30 0.90 44.67 -39.94
C ILE A 30 1.04 44.05 -41.34
N THR A 31 2.01 44.53 -42.12
CA THR A 31 2.37 43.94 -43.43
C THR A 31 3.83 43.48 -43.40
N ARG A 32 4.10 42.26 -43.85
CA ARG A 32 5.44 41.67 -43.99
C ARG A 32 5.52 40.85 -45.27
N ASN A 33 6.47 41.17 -46.14
CA ASN A 33 6.79 40.44 -47.38
C ASN A 33 5.59 40.13 -48.30
N GLY A 34 4.60 41.02 -48.33
CA GLY A 34 3.36 40.86 -49.10
C GLY A 34 2.23 40.12 -48.38
N LEU A 35 2.43 39.70 -47.13
CA LEU A 35 1.38 39.20 -46.26
C LEU A 35 0.88 40.32 -45.34
N GLU A 36 -0.41 40.64 -45.41
CA GLU A 36 -1.10 41.41 -44.37
C GLU A 36 -1.57 40.44 -43.26
N ILE A 37 -1.25 40.78 -42.01
CA ILE A 37 -1.50 39.96 -40.84
C ILE A 37 -2.27 40.82 -39.83
N THR A 38 -3.52 40.48 -39.59
CA THR A 38 -4.39 41.13 -38.61
C THR A 38 -4.58 40.23 -37.41
N PHE A 39 -4.18 40.70 -36.23
CA PHE A 39 -4.60 40.12 -34.96
C PHE A 39 -5.80 40.89 -34.42
N THR A 40 -6.86 40.19 -34.02
CA THR A 40 -8.03 40.80 -33.36
C THR A 40 -8.43 40.09 -32.07
N THR A 41 -9.07 40.84 -31.18
CA THR A 41 -9.73 40.34 -29.97
C THR A 41 -11.20 40.79 -29.94
N ASP A 42 -12.10 40.04 -29.28
CA ASP A 42 -13.55 40.31 -29.32
C ASP A 42 -13.97 41.65 -28.69
N ARG A 43 -13.14 42.20 -27.79
CA ARG A 43 -13.35 43.44 -27.05
C ARG A 43 -12.02 44.16 -26.77
N GLU A 44 -12.08 45.48 -26.58
CA GLU A 44 -10.96 46.29 -26.05
C GLU A 44 -10.77 46.14 -24.53
N SER A 45 -11.72 45.56 -23.79
CA SER A 45 -11.69 45.51 -22.31
C SER A 45 -12.38 44.28 -21.71
N TYR A 46 -11.79 43.77 -20.63
CA TYR A 46 -12.14 42.52 -19.93
C TYR A 46 -12.02 42.67 -18.41
N SER A 47 -12.59 41.72 -17.67
CA SER A 47 -12.33 41.55 -16.23
C SER A 47 -11.62 40.25 -15.90
N ALA A 48 -10.99 40.16 -14.74
CA ALA A 48 -10.42 38.90 -14.26
C ALA A 48 -11.47 37.78 -14.22
N GLY A 49 -11.13 36.66 -14.86
CA GLY A 49 -11.99 35.51 -15.08
C GLY A 49 -12.60 35.42 -16.49
N ASP A 50 -12.55 36.49 -17.29
CA ASP A 50 -13.08 36.47 -18.66
C ASP A 50 -12.27 35.57 -19.60
N SER A 51 -12.97 35.05 -20.62
CA SER A 51 -12.35 34.58 -21.85
C SER A 51 -12.17 35.73 -22.83
N ILE A 52 -10.98 35.82 -23.41
CA ILE A 52 -10.61 36.70 -24.53
C ILE A 52 -10.63 35.82 -25.78
N VAL A 53 -11.53 36.09 -26.74
CA VAL A 53 -11.58 35.37 -28.02
C VAL A 53 -10.69 36.11 -29.01
N CYS A 54 -9.75 35.39 -29.62
CA CYS A 54 -8.73 35.95 -30.50
C CYS A 54 -8.83 35.35 -31.90
N SER A 55 -8.47 36.12 -32.94
CA SER A 55 -8.12 35.56 -34.26
C SER A 55 -6.86 36.16 -34.84
N VAL A 56 -6.21 35.35 -35.69
CA VAL A 56 -5.13 35.74 -36.61
C VAL A 56 -5.67 35.55 -38.02
N ASP A 57 -5.83 36.65 -38.73
CA ASP A 57 -6.43 36.73 -40.06
C ASP A 57 -5.38 37.24 -41.06
N LEU A 58 -5.22 36.51 -42.16
CA LEU A 58 -4.18 36.70 -43.17
C LEU A 58 -4.80 37.06 -44.52
N ASN A 59 -4.20 38.04 -45.20
CA ASN A 59 -4.47 38.38 -46.60
C ASN A 59 -3.14 38.43 -47.36
N ASN A 60 -2.91 37.47 -48.27
CA ASN A 60 -1.65 37.34 -48.99
C ASN A 60 -1.69 38.13 -50.32
N THR A 61 -1.25 39.38 -50.29
CA THR A 61 -1.18 40.25 -51.48
C THR A 61 0.05 39.96 -52.36
N SER A 62 0.74 38.82 -52.19
CA SER A 62 1.91 38.42 -52.97
C SER A 62 1.57 37.38 -54.06
N GLU A 63 2.51 37.19 -55.00
CA GLU A 63 2.43 36.17 -56.05
C GLU A 63 2.98 34.78 -55.60
N GLN A 64 3.23 34.58 -54.30
CA GLN A 64 3.80 33.35 -53.73
C GLN A 64 2.89 32.74 -52.65
N GLU A 65 2.95 31.42 -52.45
CA GLU A 65 2.44 30.79 -51.24
C GLU A 65 3.34 31.18 -50.05
N LEU A 66 2.72 31.55 -48.93
CA LEU A 66 3.44 31.98 -47.73
C LEU A 66 3.00 31.17 -46.51
N THR A 67 3.96 30.84 -45.64
CA THR A 67 3.73 30.09 -44.40
C THR A 67 4.08 30.93 -43.19
N LEU A 68 3.11 31.10 -42.28
CA LEU A 68 3.27 31.79 -41.00
C LEU A 68 3.15 30.80 -39.83
N ASN A 69 4.24 30.61 -39.10
CA ASN A 69 4.23 30.03 -37.75
C ASN A 69 4.04 31.16 -36.73
N TYR A 70 3.27 30.93 -35.66
CA TYR A 70 3.18 31.88 -34.54
C TYR A 70 2.92 31.22 -33.17
N ASP A 71 3.36 31.91 -32.12
CA ASP A 71 3.19 31.56 -30.70
C ASP A 71 2.71 32.78 -29.91
N VAL A 72 1.60 32.66 -29.17
CA VAL A 72 0.92 33.78 -28.53
C VAL A 72 1.13 33.79 -27.03
N SER A 73 1.73 34.87 -26.51
CA SER A 73 2.11 35.01 -25.12
C SER A 73 1.49 36.25 -24.44
N LEU A 74 1.26 36.09 -23.12
CA LEU A 74 0.77 37.13 -22.21
C LEU A 74 1.87 37.49 -21.19
N PRO A 75 1.82 38.68 -20.56
CA PRO A 75 2.71 39.03 -19.46
C PRO A 75 2.41 38.21 -18.19
N ASP A 76 3.45 37.91 -17.40
CA ASP A 76 3.41 37.07 -16.17
C ASP A 76 2.35 37.44 -15.11
N ALA A 77 1.76 38.64 -15.21
CA ALA A 77 0.65 39.07 -14.35
C ALA A 77 -0.69 38.38 -14.65
N LEU A 78 -0.78 37.67 -15.78
CA LEU A 78 -1.90 36.81 -16.18
C LEU A 78 -1.35 35.38 -16.34
N GLU A 79 -1.77 34.44 -15.48
CA GLU A 79 -1.32 33.05 -15.53
C GLU A 79 -1.77 32.34 -16.83
N ALA A 80 -0.93 32.40 -17.86
CA ALA A 80 -1.16 31.73 -19.14
C ALA A 80 -0.89 30.22 -19.02
N SER A 81 -1.93 29.45 -18.68
CA SER A 81 -1.88 27.99 -18.78
C SER A 81 -1.91 27.56 -20.25
N VAL A 82 -0.72 27.27 -20.80
CA VAL A 82 -0.43 26.95 -22.22
C VAL A 82 -0.38 28.20 -23.11
N ALA A 83 0.70 28.30 -23.89
CA ALA A 83 0.83 29.26 -24.99
C ALA A 83 0.27 28.62 -26.28
N GLU A 84 -0.62 29.32 -26.97
CA GLU A 84 -1.29 28.80 -28.16
C GLU A 84 -0.43 29.00 -29.42
N ARG A 85 -0.25 27.91 -30.18
CA ARG A 85 0.64 27.85 -31.34
C ARG A 85 -0.15 27.56 -32.61
N GLY A 86 0.01 28.42 -33.61
CA GLY A 86 -0.62 28.29 -34.91
C GLY A 86 0.37 28.13 -36.05
N LEU A 87 -0.07 27.41 -37.07
CA LEU A 87 0.55 27.32 -38.39
C LEU A 87 -0.54 27.65 -39.40
N LEU A 88 -0.32 28.67 -40.23
CA LEU A 88 -1.18 29.01 -41.36
C LEU A 88 -0.34 29.02 -42.64
N VAL A 89 -0.85 28.36 -43.67
CA VAL A 89 -0.32 28.40 -45.04
C VAL A 89 -1.40 29.07 -45.90
N VAL A 90 -1.00 30.01 -46.74
CA VAL A 90 -1.93 30.80 -47.55
C VAL A 90 -1.37 31.00 -48.97
N GLY A 91 -2.16 30.63 -49.98
CA GLY A 91 -1.78 30.75 -51.38
C GLY A 91 -1.63 32.20 -51.84
N ALA A 92 -1.03 32.38 -53.01
CA ALA A 92 -0.91 33.69 -53.64
C ALA A 92 -2.29 34.31 -53.91
N SER A 93 -2.52 35.55 -53.44
CA SER A 93 -3.82 36.23 -53.53
C SER A 93 -4.98 35.53 -52.79
N GLU A 94 -4.69 34.74 -51.75
CA GLU A 94 -5.69 34.10 -50.89
C GLU A 94 -5.75 34.71 -49.47
N GLU A 95 -6.83 34.40 -48.75
CA GLU A 95 -7.05 34.74 -47.34
C GLU A 95 -7.06 33.47 -46.47
N ALA A 96 -6.57 33.55 -45.23
CA ALA A 96 -6.60 32.45 -44.26
C ALA A 96 -6.84 32.96 -42.83
N SER A 97 -7.51 32.17 -41.98
CA SER A 97 -7.91 32.58 -40.63
C SER A 97 -7.74 31.46 -39.61
N SER A 98 -7.38 31.83 -38.38
CA SER A 98 -7.35 30.96 -37.20
C SER A 98 -7.96 31.70 -36.01
N SER A 99 -8.69 30.99 -35.14
CA SER A 99 -9.26 31.56 -33.91
C SER A 99 -9.08 30.64 -32.71
N PHE A 100 -8.89 31.24 -31.54
CA PHE A 100 -8.59 30.58 -30.27
C PHE A 100 -9.11 31.41 -29.09
N THR A 101 -8.83 31.01 -27.85
CA THR A 101 -9.33 31.69 -26.65
C THR A 101 -8.27 31.71 -25.56
N LEU A 102 -7.97 32.90 -25.04
CA LEU A 102 -7.13 33.11 -23.86
C LEU A 102 -8.01 33.35 -22.62
N HIS A 103 -7.44 33.19 -21.43
CA HIS A 103 -8.13 33.43 -20.16
C HIS A 103 -7.45 34.54 -19.35
N ALA A 104 -8.23 35.52 -18.90
CA ALA A 104 -7.74 36.64 -18.10
C ALA A 104 -7.63 36.25 -16.61
N ALA A 105 -6.56 35.54 -16.22
CA ALA A 105 -6.33 35.19 -14.82
C ALA A 105 -5.96 36.41 -13.97
N GLY A 106 -6.81 36.78 -13.01
CA GLY A 106 -6.53 37.87 -12.06
C GLY A 106 -5.55 37.46 -10.96
N LYS A 107 -4.80 38.43 -10.42
CA LYS A 107 -3.87 38.19 -9.30
C LYS A 107 -4.59 37.59 -8.09
N GLY A 108 -3.98 36.55 -7.51
CA GLY A 108 -4.39 36.01 -6.22
C GLY A 108 -4.33 37.08 -5.12
N ALA A 109 -5.34 37.08 -4.25
CA ALA A 109 -5.46 38.07 -3.18
C ALA A 109 -4.61 37.66 -1.95
N ASP A 110 -3.46 38.31 -1.77
CA ASP A 110 -2.77 38.34 -0.48
C ASP A 110 -3.56 39.15 0.57
N GLU A 111 -3.53 38.73 1.83
CA GLU A 111 -4.37 39.29 2.89
C GLU A 111 -3.92 40.68 3.37
N VAL A 112 -4.74 41.72 3.10
CA VAL A 112 -4.66 43.05 3.74
C VAL A 112 -6.11 43.46 4.14
N PRO A 113 -6.35 43.99 5.36
CA PRO A 113 -7.63 43.75 6.04
C PRO A 113 -8.77 44.75 5.74
N SER A 114 -9.99 44.22 5.86
CA SER A 114 -11.28 44.89 6.17
C SER A 114 -11.62 46.21 5.46
N THR A 115 -12.66 46.18 4.63
CA THR A 115 -13.28 47.35 4.01
C THR A 115 -13.74 48.40 5.03
N GLY A 116 -13.23 49.62 4.90
CA GLY A 116 -13.86 50.84 5.43
C GLY A 116 -14.70 51.50 4.34
N ASP A 117 -16.03 51.40 4.46
CA ASP A 117 -17.10 52.12 3.76
C ASP A 117 -16.78 52.77 2.39
N GLY A 118 -17.08 52.05 1.31
CA GLY A 118 -17.18 52.57 -0.06
C GLY A 118 -18.38 51.98 -0.80
N PHE A 119 -19.34 52.82 -1.22
CA PHE A 119 -20.58 52.37 -1.88
C PHE A 119 -20.30 51.76 -3.27
N PRO A 120 -20.89 50.59 -3.62
CA PRO A 120 -20.71 49.98 -4.94
C PRO A 120 -21.49 50.73 -6.02
N PHE A 121 -20.80 51.12 -7.10
CA PHE A 121 -21.38 51.86 -8.24
C PHE A 121 -22.43 51.08 -9.06
N GLY A 122 -22.60 49.77 -8.82
CA GLY A 122 -23.53 48.90 -9.54
C GLY A 122 -25.02 49.31 -9.48
N LEU A 123 -25.41 50.23 -8.60
CA LEU A 123 -26.77 50.77 -8.56
C LEU A 123 -27.01 51.92 -9.56
N VAL A 124 -25.96 52.60 -10.04
CA VAL A 124 -26.10 53.84 -10.84
C VAL A 124 -26.56 53.55 -12.26
N CYS A 125 -25.96 52.57 -12.95
CA CYS A 125 -26.35 52.22 -14.32
C CYS A 125 -27.80 51.69 -14.39
N CYS A 126 -28.21 50.87 -13.42
CA CYS A 126 -29.58 50.37 -13.33
C CYS A 126 -30.61 51.48 -13.09
N LEU A 127 -30.25 52.52 -12.32
CA LEU A 127 -31.09 53.69 -12.12
C LEU A 127 -31.03 54.70 -13.29
N PHE A 128 -29.95 54.75 -14.08
CA PHE A 128 -29.88 55.62 -15.26
C PHE A 128 -30.78 55.15 -16.41
N VAL A 129 -30.86 53.83 -16.66
CA VAL A 129 -31.81 53.28 -17.63
C VAL A 129 -33.27 53.55 -17.19
N ALA A 130 -33.56 53.43 -15.89
CA ALA A 130 -34.85 53.81 -15.32
C ALA A 130 -35.13 55.33 -15.43
N ALA A 131 -34.13 56.17 -15.19
CA ALA A 131 -34.25 57.63 -15.29
C ALA A 131 -34.50 58.10 -16.73
N LEU A 132 -33.90 57.47 -17.74
CA LEU A 132 -34.23 57.72 -19.15
C LEU A 132 -35.68 57.35 -19.47
N ALA A 133 -36.14 56.18 -19.01
CA ALA A 133 -37.52 55.73 -19.22
C ALA A 133 -38.56 56.67 -18.58
N VAL A 134 -38.28 57.21 -17.38
CA VAL A 134 -39.16 58.17 -16.69
C VAL A 134 -39.05 59.58 -17.29
N GLY A 135 -37.84 60.03 -17.63
CA GLY A 135 -37.58 61.38 -18.16
C GLY A 135 -38.27 61.65 -19.51
N ILE A 136 -38.32 60.65 -20.39
CA ILE A 136 -39.05 60.72 -21.66
C ILE A 136 -40.56 60.95 -21.46
N GLY A 137 -41.12 60.57 -20.29
CA GLY A 137 -42.54 60.74 -19.97
C GLY A 137 -42.98 62.17 -19.63
N LEU A 138 -42.08 63.10 -19.26
CA LEU A 138 -42.45 64.35 -18.58
C LEU A 138 -42.08 65.67 -19.28
N ILE A 139 -41.40 65.67 -20.43
CA ILE A 139 -41.01 66.92 -21.13
C ILE A 139 -42.01 67.29 -22.24
N LYS A 140 -43.12 67.94 -21.87
CA LYS A 140 -43.99 68.65 -22.81
C LYS A 140 -43.35 69.98 -23.26
N GLY A 141 -42.65 69.98 -24.39
CA GLY A 141 -42.33 71.20 -25.14
C GLY A 141 -40.95 71.23 -25.81
N LYS A 142 -40.92 71.47 -27.13
CA LYS A 142 -39.70 71.44 -27.97
C LYS A 142 -38.51 72.26 -27.45
N LYS A 143 -38.76 73.40 -26.78
CA LYS A 143 -37.69 74.32 -26.35
C LYS A 143 -36.79 73.78 -25.22
N ARG A 144 -37.24 72.81 -24.40
CA ARG A 144 -36.40 72.25 -23.31
C ARG A 144 -35.47 71.12 -23.79
N PHE A 145 -35.84 70.39 -24.85
CA PHE A 145 -35.03 69.30 -25.39
C PHE A 145 -33.72 69.80 -26.02
N MET A 146 -33.76 70.90 -26.78
CA MET A 146 -32.55 71.51 -27.37
C MET A 146 -31.57 72.04 -26.31
N ALA A 147 -32.05 72.57 -25.18
CA ALA A 147 -31.18 73.05 -24.10
C ALA A 147 -30.38 71.90 -23.46
N PHE A 148 -31.00 70.72 -23.30
CA PHE A 148 -30.33 69.54 -22.75
C PHE A 148 -29.20 69.04 -23.69
N ILE A 149 -29.46 69.01 -25.00
CA ILE A 149 -28.45 68.64 -26.01
C ILE A 149 -27.28 69.64 -26.02
N LEU A 150 -27.55 70.95 -25.91
CA LEU A 150 -26.49 71.97 -25.93
C LEU A 150 -25.51 71.82 -24.75
N VAL A 151 -26.02 71.51 -23.56
CA VAL A 151 -25.18 71.23 -22.37
C VAL A 151 -24.38 69.94 -22.54
N PHE A 152 -24.96 68.91 -23.16
CA PHE A 152 -24.28 67.63 -23.40
C PHE A 152 -23.12 67.76 -24.40
N VAL A 153 -23.29 68.56 -25.46
CA VAL A 153 -22.22 68.81 -26.46
C VAL A 153 -21.10 69.68 -25.90
N LEU A 154 -21.41 70.67 -25.04
CA LEU A 154 -20.40 71.53 -24.42
C LEU A 154 -19.50 70.81 -23.41
N PHE A 155 -19.94 69.67 -22.85
CA PHE A 155 -19.16 68.92 -21.86
C PHE A 155 -18.04 68.05 -22.47
N PHE A 156 -18.12 67.73 -23.78
CA PHE A 156 -17.14 66.91 -24.49
C PHE A 156 -16.09 67.72 -25.28
N ALA A 157 -16.15 69.06 -25.24
CA ALA A 157 -15.30 69.93 -26.06
C ALA A 157 -14.00 70.41 -25.36
N VAL A 158 -13.67 69.89 -24.18
CA VAL A 158 -12.56 70.39 -23.34
C VAL A 158 -11.83 69.24 -22.61
N ALA A 159 -11.07 68.41 -23.35
CA ALA A 159 -10.31 67.29 -22.76
C ALA A 159 -9.06 66.83 -23.55
N GLU A 160 -8.38 67.73 -24.27
CA GLU A 160 -7.05 67.47 -24.87
C GLU A 160 -6.26 68.79 -25.02
N PRO A 161 -4.91 68.77 -25.17
CA PRO A 161 -3.94 67.67 -25.01
C PRO A 161 -2.90 67.99 -23.89
N LEU A 162 -1.86 67.14 -23.70
CA LEU A 162 -0.45 67.54 -23.38
C LEU A 162 0.47 66.34 -23.01
N PHE A 163 1.33 65.88 -23.93
CA PHE A 163 2.80 66.03 -23.90
C PHE A 163 3.51 65.15 -24.95
N SER A 164 4.79 65.45 -25.24
CA SER A 164 5.60 64.86 -26.30
C SER A 164 6.71 63.92 -25.80
N ALA A 165 7.26 63.11 -26.70
CA ALA A 165 8.44 62.27 -26.47
C ALA A 165 9.75 63.06 -26.21
N PRO A 166 10.81 62.34 -25.81
CA PRO A 166 12.12 62.51 -26.44
C PRO A 166 12.68 61.19 -27.05
N ALA A 167 13.76 61.31 -27.82
CA ALA A 167 14.56 60.20 -28.37
C ALA A 167 15.96 60.16 -27.70
N VAL A 168 17.01 59.70 -28.41
CA VAL A 168 18.46 59.58 -28.02
C VAL A 168 18.77 58.26 -27.26
N ALA A 169 19.87 57.52 -27.52
CA ALA A 169 20.78 57.40 -28.67
C ALA A 169 21.64 56.10 -28.55
N GLU A 170 22.58 55.88 -29.47
CA GLU A 170 23.60 54.81 -29.50
C GLU A 170 24.71 55.00 -28.45
N GLU A 171 25.41 53.92 -28.07
CA GLU A 171 26.89 53.93 -27.99
C GLU A 171 27.47 52.50 -28.12
N TYR A 172 28.74 52.42 -28.57
CA TYR A 172 29.57 51.21 -28.72
C TYR A 172 30.45 50.97 -27.48
N VAL A 173 31.09 49.79 -27.37
CA VAL A 173 32.53 49.59 -27.04
C VAL A 173 32.92 48.14 -27.35
N ASP A 174 34.21 47.89 -27.60
CA ASP A 174 34.80 46.68 -28.19
C ASP A 174 35.72 45.94 -27.17
N ASP A 175 36.66 45.12 -27.67
CA ASP A 175 37.89 44.57 -27.01
C ASP A 175 37.72 43.25 -26.19
N GLU A 176 38.61 42.25 -26.25
CA GLU A 176 39.80 41.98 -27.12
C GLU A 176 40.21 40.46 -27.10
N GLU A 177 40.97 40.02 -28.13
CA GLU A 177 42.06 39.00 -28.17
C GLU A 177 42.01 37.68 -27.31
N HIS A 178 41.98 36.47 -27.91
CA HIS A 178 43.11 35.61 -28.42
C HIS A 178 43.85 34.75 -27.34
N PRO A 179 44.76 33.78 -27.67
CA PRO A 179 45.12 33.16 -28.97
C PRO A 179 45.15 31.59 -29.04
N VAL A 180 45.07 31.08 -30.28
CA VAL A 180 45.89 30.03 -30.97
C VAL A 180 46.61 28.90 -30.18
N TYR A 181 46.49 27.65 -30.68
CA TYR A 181 47.64 26.77 -31.03
C TYR A 181 47.27 25.69 -32.07
N GLU A 182 48.29 25.19 -32.79
CA GLU A 182 48.22 24.38 -34.03
C GLU A 182 48.46 22.86 -33.84
N GLU A 183 48.36 22.13 -34.97
CA GLU A 183 49.04 20.88 -35.41
C GLU A 183 49.61 19.89 -34.36
N ASP A 184 49.50 18.57 -34.54
CA ASP A 184 50.39 17.84 -35.47
C ASP A 184 49.83 16.47 -35.94
N ALA A 185 50.43 15.93 -37.00
CA ALA A 185 50.01 14.67 -37.65
C ALA A 185 50.96 13.49 -37.37
N TYR A 186 50.50 12.24 -37.60
CA TYR A 186 51.41 11.13 -37.94
C TYR A 186 50.70 10.02 -38.73
N GLN A 187 51.43 9.37 -39.65
CA GLN A 187 50.96 8.29 -40.54
C GLN A 187 51.94 7.09 -40.55
N VAL A 188 51.64 6.08 -41.41
CA VAL A 188 52.36 4.81 -41.76
C VAL A 188 51.66 3.56 -41.17
N ASP A 189 51.03 2.61 -41.90
CA ASP A 189 51.31 1.86 -43.18
C ASP A 189 52.33 0.70 -42.95
N LEU A 190 52.27 -0.55 -43.44
CA LEU A 190 51.79 -1.27 -44.65
C LEU A 190 51.15 -2.64 -44.21
N THR A 191 50.48 -3.54 -44.97
CA THR A 191 49.85 -3.67 -46.32
C THR A 191 48.87 -4.90 -46.30
N ASP A 192 48.60 -5.54 -47.44
CA ASP A 192 48.12 -6.93 -47.68
C ASP A 192 46.59 -7.17 -47.64
N GLU A 193 45.93 -7.79 -48.64
CA GLU A 193 46.26 -8.00 -50.08
C GLU A 193 44.96 -8.44 -50.84
N LEU A 194 44.69 -7.86 -52.03
CA LEU A 194 43.80 -8.36 -53.12
C LEU A 194 42.27 -8.55 -52.82
N SER A 195 41.35 -8.55 -53.79
CA SER A 195 41.44 -8.57 -55.27
C SER A 195 40.40 -7.64 -55.96
N GLU A 196 40.58 -7.37 -57.25
CA GLU A 196 39.80 -6.44 -58.08
C GLU A 196 38.55 -7.04 -58.79
N GLU A 197 37.70 -6.16 -59.34
CA GLU A 197 36.80 -6.22 -60.54
C GLU A 197 35.84 -5.00 -60.43
N ASP A 198 36.11 -3.83 -61.06
CA ASP A 198 35.88 -3.46 -62.49
C ASP A 198 34.46 -2.88 -62.73
N GLU A 199 34.18 -1.84 -63.54
CA GLU A 199 35.03 -0.80 -64.19
C GLU A 199 34.14 0.41 -64.65
N GLU A 200 34.77 1.46 -65.20
CA GLU A 200 34.27 2.57 -66.04
C GLU A 200 33.10 3.52 -65.62
N GLU A 201 33.39 4.81 -65.85
CA GLU A 201 32.48 5.96 -65.87
C GLU A 201 32.09 6.31 -67.34
N ALA A 202 31.05 7.14 -67.52
CA ALA A 202 30.76 7.90 -68.75
C ALA A 202 30.52 7.15 -70.08
N LEU A 203 29.26 6.79 -70.37
CA LEU A 203 28.79 6.67 -71.76
C LEU A 203 27.26 6.78 -71.96
N LEU A 204 26.66 7.97 -71.70
CA LEU A 204 25.38 8.41 -72.34
C LEU A 204 24.95 9.86 -71.98
N GLU A 205 25.80 10.86 -72.21
CA GLU A 205 25.25 12.14 -72.70
C GLU A 205 25.00 12.00 -74.19
N ALA A 206 23.72 12.06 -74.62
CA ALA A 206 23.38 12.15 -76.04
C ALA A 206 21.98 12.76 -76.28
N MET A 207 21.99 14.09 -76.51
CA MET A 207 21.16 14.79 -77.50
C MET A 207 19.68 15.13 -77.21
N LEU A 208 19.37 16.44 -77.36
CA LEU A 208 18.07 17.11 -77.62
C LEU A 208 17.08 17.24 -76.43
N ASP A 209 16.42 18.38 -76.20
CA ASP A 209 16.65 19.75 -76.72
C ASP A 209 16.01 20.82 -75.79
N GLU A 210 16.17 22.10 -76.13
CA GLU A 210 15.70 23.26 -75.35
C GLU A 210 14.17 23.37 -75.15
N ASP A 211 13.74 23.84 -73.97
CA ASP A 211 12.65 24.83 -73.83
C ASP A 211 12.75 25.54 -72.46
N GLU A 212 13.43 26.69 -72.41
CA GLU A 212 13.69 27.43 -71.16
C GLU A 212 12.47 28.28 -70.73
N VAL A 213 11.63 27.75 -69.84
CA VAL A 213 10.73 28.62 -69.05
C VAL A 213 11.51 29.14 -67.84
N SER A 214 12.10 30.33 -68.01
CA SER A 214 12.85 31.02 -66.95
C SER A 214 11.94 31.57 -65.86
N PHE A 215 11.43 30.66 -65.01
CA PHE A 215 10.89 31.02 -63.71
C PHE A 215 11.97 31.77 -62.92
N LYS A 216 11.71 33.05 -62.61
CA LYS A 216 12.51 33.76 -61.60
C LYS A 216 12.33 33.05 -60.27
N THR A 217 13.33 32.26 -59.88
CA THR A 217 13.44 31.72 -58.53
C THR A 217 13.57 32.88 -57.56
N VAL A 218 12.47 33.21 -56.89
CA VAL A 218 12.51 34.16 -55.76
C VAL A 218 13.33 33.49 -54.65
N PRO A 219 14.31 34.16 -54.04
CA PRO A 219 15.11 33.56 -52.98
C PRO A 219 14.24 33.09 -51.81
N ALA A 220 14.64 31.97 -51.21
CA ALA A 220 14.14 31.54 -49.91
C ALA A 220 14.43 32.63 -48.86
N PHE A 221 13.42 33.01 -48.08
CA PHE A 221 13.58 33.92 -46.94
C PHE A 221 12.97 33.33 -45.67
N THR A 222 13.39 33.91 -44.53
CA THR A 222 12.81 33.70 -43.21
C THR A 222 12.80 35.06 -42.51
N ASP A 223 11.66 35.47 -42.00
CA ASP A 223 11.45 36.77 -41.36
C ASP A 223 10.76 36.57 -40.00
N GLU A 224 11.38 37.04 -38.91
CA GLU A 224 10.91 36.90 -37.54
C GLU A 224 10.48 38.25 -36.95
N PHE A 225 9.28 38.29 -36.38
CA PHE A 225 8.71 39.52 -35.83
C PHE A 225 7.71 39.26 -34.69
N THR A 226 7.50 40.28 -33.86
CA THR A 226 6.46 40.28 -32.83
C THR A 226 5.38 41.30 -33.15
N ILE A 227 4.11 40.87 -33.23
CA ILE A 227 2.96 41.78 -33.16
C ILE A 227 2.68 42.06 -31.68
N GLN A 228 2.60 43.33 -31.31
CA GLN A 228 2.17 43.76 -29.98
C GLN A 228 0.75 44.32 -30.07
N HIS A 229 -0.16 43.73 -29.30
CA HIS A 229 -1.58 44.09 -29.29
C HIS A 229 -2.02 44.47 -27.88
N GLN A 230 -2.81 45.52 -27.73
CA GLN A 230 -3.19 46.05 -26.41
C GLN A 230 -4.68 45.93 -26.13
N VAL A 231 -4.99 45.50 -24.90
CA VAL A 231 -6.32 45.40 -24.32
C VAL A 231 -6.27 45.84 -22.85
N TYR A 232 -7.41 46.17 -22.25
CA TYR A 232 -7.52 46.43 -20.81
C TYR A 232 -8.06 45.21 -20.06
N VAL A 233 -7.48 44.90 -18.89
CA VAL A 233 -7.99 43.91 -17.94
C VAL A 233 -8.06 44.56 -16.56
N ASP A 234 -9.26 44.66 -15.98
CA ASP A 234 -9.53 45.35 -14.71
C ASP A 234 -8.83 46.74 -14.63
N ASP A 235 -9.10 47.58 -15.63
CA ASP A 235 -8.53 48.91 -15.85
C ASP A 235 -6.99 48.98 -16.02
N GLN A 236 -6.28 47.84 -16.05
CA GLN A 236 -4.84 47.78 -16.37
C GLN A 236 -4.59 47.49 -17.85
N LEU A 237 -3.64 48.22 -18.46
CA LEU A 237 -3.24 48.01 -19.85
C LEU A 237 -2.33 46.78 -19.98
N VAL A 238 -2.73 45.84 -20.84
CA VAL A 238 -2.05 44.55 -21.07
C VAL A 238 -1.62 44.46 -22.53
N THR A 239 -0.34 44.14 -22.76
CA THR A 239 0.18 43.86 -24.11
C THR A 239 0.25 42.35 -24.35
N ILE A 240 -0.61 41.84 -25.23
CA ILE A 240 -0.50 40.50 -25.84
C ILE A 240 0.62 40.54 -26.88
N ARG A 241 1.46 39.49 -26.94
CA ARG A 241 2.55 39.37 -27.91
C ARG A 241 2.36 38.13 -28.78
N VAL A 242 2.16 38.32 -30.08
CA VAL A 242 2.21 37.25 -31.08
C VAL A 242 3.61 37.24 -31.68
N ASN A 243 4.42 36.25 -31.35
CA ASN A 243 5.75 36.08 -31.93
C ASN A 243 5.61 35.14 -33.13
N ALA A 244 6.11 35.53 -34.31
CA ALA A 244 5.83 34.83 -35.54
C ALA A 244 7.04 34.77 -36.48
N THR A 245 7.06 33.72 -37.31
CA THR A 245 8.09 33.46 -38.32
C THR A 245 7.41 33.19 -39.66
N LEU A 246 7.85 33.90 -40.71
CA LEU A 246 7.28 33.89 -42.06
C LEU A 246 8.30 33.37 -43.08
N HIS A 247 7.90 32.43 -43.94
CA HIS A 247 8.76 31.80 -44.96
C HIS A 247 8.05 31.60 -46.32
N ASN A 248 8.83 31.40 -47.39
CA ASN A 248 8.34 31.18 -48.77
C ASN A 248 8.96 29.97 -49.52
N ASP A 249 9.81 29.14 -48.89
CA ASP A 249 10.47 27.99 -49.54
C ASP A 249 9.97 26.64 -48.98
N LEU A 250 9.93 25.62 -49.84
CA LEU A 250 9.47 24.26 -49.57
C LEU A 250 10.63 23.24 -49.45
N GLN A 251 11.79 23.69 -48.98
CA GLN A 251 12.85 22.81 -48.48
C GLN A 251 12.48 22.25 -47.10
N GLN A 252 12.55 20.93 -46.93
CA GLN A 252 12.01 20.23 -45.76
C GLN A 252 12.84 20.42 -44.48
N GLU A 253 12.19 20.92 -43.43
CA GLU A 253 12.05 20.14 -42.18
C GLU A 253 10.57 20.09 -41.72
N THR A 254 10.28 19.07 -40.90
CA THR A 254 8.97 18.61 -40.38
C THR A 254 8.21 19.62 -39.51
N GLU A 255 6.87 19.65 -39.36
CA GLU A 255 5.71 18.88 -39.87
C GLU A 255 4.68 19.92 -40.44
N VAL A 256 3.72 19.66 -41.34
CA VAL A 256 2.55 18.77 -41.19
C VAL A 256 2.10 18.23 -42.56
N ALA A 257 2.49 16.99 -42.88
CA ALA A 257 1.69 16.20 -43.80
C ALA A 257 0.38 15.82 -43.09
N SER A 258 -0.78 16.18 -43.64
CA SER A 258 -2.11 15.81 -43.13
C SER A 258 -2.34 14.30 -43.28
N LYS A 259 -1.73 13.55 -42.35
CA LYS A 259 -1.48 12.11 -42.40
C LYS A 259 -2.79 11.33 -42.52
N ALA A 260 -3.18 11.00 -43.76
CA ALA A 260 -4.39 10.28 -44.13
C ALA A 260 -4.66 9.13 -43.14
N SER A 261 -5.63 9.33 -42.25
CA SER A 261 -5.70 8.53 -41.03
C SER A 261 -6.30 7.17 -41.31
N LEU A 262 -5.44 6.16 -41.49
CA LEU A 262 -5.87 4.78 -41.75
C LEU A 262 -6.81 4.30 -40.65
N GLY A 263 -7.80 3.50 -41.03
CA GLY A 263 -8.84 3.00 -40.12
C GLY A 263 -8.27 2.34 -38.85
N LYS A 264 -8.96 2.54 -37.73
CA LYS A 264 -8.55 1.97 -36.45
C LYS A 264 -8.64 0.44 -36.49
N VAL A 265 -7.53 -0.24 -36.21
CA VAL A 265 -7.47 -1.71 -36.17
C VAL A 265 -8.42 -2.26 -35.11
N LYS A 266 -9.23 -3.25 -35.45
CA LYS A 266 -10.10 -3.99 -34.53
C LYS A 266 -9.55 -5.40 -34.32
N VAL A 267 -9.07 -5.68 -33.11
CA VAL A 267 -8.66 -7.04 -32.72
C VAL A 267 -9.91 -7.93 -32.70
N THR A 268 -9.93 -8.95 -33.57
CA THR A 268 -11.10 -9.82 -33.81
C THR A 268 -11.10 -11.05 -32.91
N SER A 269 -9.92 -11.59 -32.58
CA SER A 269 -9.80 -12.63 -31.55
C SER A 269 -8.39 -12.72 -30.95
N VAL A 270 -8.33 -13.28 -29.74
CA VAL A 270 -7.08 -13.57 -29.02
C VAL A 270 -7.11 -15.05 -28.62
N LYS A 271 -6.20 -15.85 -29.17
CA LYS A 271 -6.10 -17.30 -28.88
C LYS A 271 -4.85 -17.60 -28.04
N VAL A 272 -5.03 -18.41 -27.00
CA VAL A 272 -3.93 -18.93 -26.17
C VAL A 272 -3.33 -20.14 -26.87
N LEU A 273 -2.02 -20.14 -27.11
CA LEU A 273 -1.29 -21.30 -27.68
C LEU A 273 -0.36 -21.97 -26.65
N GLY A 274 -0.23 -21.38 -25.47
CA GLY A 274 0.59 -21.87 -24.35
C GLY A 274 0.67 -20.80 -23.26
N THR A 275 1.47 -21.04 -22.22
CA THR A 275 1.54 -20.15 -21.04
C THR A 275 2.17 -18.79 -21.28
N VAL A 276 2.83 -18.61 -22.43
CA VAL A 276 3.64 -17.42 -22.77
C VAL A 276 3.43 -16.95 -24.21
N THR A 277 2.55 -17.62 -24.96
CA THR A 277 2.33 -17.36 -26.39
C THR A 277 0.85 -17.16 -26.67
N TYR A 278 0.52 -15.90 -26.91
CA TYR A 278 -0.75 -15.47 -27.45
C TYR A 278 -0.63 -15.30 -28.96
N ARG A 279 -1.68 -15.72 -29.69
CA ARG A 279 -1.89 -15.36 -31.09
C ARG A 279 -3.05 -14.38 -31.19
N PHE A 280 -2.79 -13.20 -31.73
CA PHE A 280 -3.79 -12.18 -32.01
C PHE A 280 -4.25 -12.27 -33.46
N TYR A 281 -5.48 -11.85 -33.72
CA TYR A 281 -6.07 -11.67 -35.04
C TYR A 281 -6.76 -10.31 -35.10
N TRP A 282 -6.76 -9.66 -36.27
CA TRP A 282 -7.46 -8.39 -36.50
C TRP A 282 -8.08 -8.33 -37.91
N ASN A 283 -8.90 -7.33 -38.18
CA ASN A 283 -9.43 -7.06 -39.52
C ASN A 283 -8.35 -6.46 -40.43
N ALA A 284 -8.50 -6.63 -41.75
CA ALA A 284 -7.84 -5.75 -42.70
C ALA A 284 -8.31 -4.30 -42.49
N VAL A 285 -7.39 -3.35 -42.60
CA VAL A 285 -7.65 -1.91 -42.67
C VAL A 285 -7.32 -1.47 -44.08
N ASP A 286 -8.21 -0.72 -44.70
CA ASP A 286 -8.03 -0.22 -46.05
C ASP A 286 -6.80 0.71 -46.15
N ASP A 287 -6.13 0.71 -47.30
CA ASP A 287 -4.85 1.39 -47.54
C ASP A 287 -3.65 0.98 -46.65
N ALA A 288 -3.81 0.06 -45.69
CA ALA A 288 -2.74 -0.39 -44.82
C ALA A 288 -1.88 -1.49 -45.49
N THR A 289 -0.59 -1.20 -45.75
CA THR A 289 0.35 -2.20 -46.27
C THR A 289 0.98 -3.06 -45.16
N HIS A 290 1.04 -2.55 -43.92
CA HIS A 290 1.60 -3.26 -42.77
C HIS A 290 0.88 -2.89 -41.46
N TYR A 291 1.16 -3.65 -40.41
CA TYR A 291 0.71 -3.40 -39.04
C TYR A 291 1.91 -3.39 -38.09
N GLU A 292 1.97 -2.41 -37.19
CA GLU A 292 2.98 -2.37 -36.13
C GLU A 292 2.40 -2.84 -34.80
N VAL A 293 2.99 -3.86 -34.20
CA VAL A 293 2.66 -4.36 -32.86
C VAL A 293 3.67 -3.82 -31.85
N TRP A 294 3.18 -3.20 -30.79
CA TRP A 294 3.96 -2.60 -29.71
C TRP A 294 3.54 -3.19 -28.36
N HIS A 295 4.46 -3.27 -27.40
CA HIS A 295 4.25 -3.81 -26.04
C HIS A 295 4.54 -2.73 -24.99
N LYS A 296 3.75 -2.70 -23.92
CA LYS A 296 3.92 -1.75 -22.81
C LYS A 296 4.99 -2.27 -21.84
N ASN A 297 6.02 -1.45 -21.66
CA ASN A 297 7.14 -1.66 -20.76
C ASN A 297 6.74 -1.39 -19.28
N SER A 298 7.62 -1.71 -18.33
CA SER A 298 7.34 -1.60 -16.89
C SER A 298 7.41 -0.17 -16.33
N ASP A 299 8.07 0.73 -17.04
CA ASP A 299 8.13 2.19 -16.82
C ASP A 299 6.84 2.93 -17.27
N GLY A 300 6.03 2.29 -18.13
CA GLY A 300 4.85 2.89 -18.75
C GLY A 300 4.99 3.16 -20.26
N THR A 301 6.20 3.09 -20.82
CA THR A 301 6.47 3.37 -22.24
C THR A 301 6.02 2.20 -23.14
N TYR A 302 6.15 2.36 -24.46
CA TYR A 302 5.84 1.30 -25.43
C TYR A 302 7.02 1.08 -26.38
N SER A 303 7.56 -0.14 -26.43
CA SER A 303 8.54 -0.55 -27.44
C SER A 303 7.86 -1.26 -28.62
N LYS A 304 8.36 -1.02 -29.84
CA LYS A 304 7.89 -1.74 -31.05
C LYS A 304 8.41 -3.17 -31.02
N VAL A 305 7.51 -4.14 -31.10
CA VAL A 305 7.84 -5.57 -31.02
C VAL A 305 8.08 -6.14 -32.42
N LYS A 306 7.21 -5.83 -33.39
CA LYS A 306 7.39 -6.20 -34.80
C LYS A 306 6.45 -5.40 -35.72
N THR A 307 6.90 -5.19 -36.95
CA THR A 307 6.05 -4.82 -38.10
C THR A 307 5.72 -6.09 -38.90
N VAL A 308 4.46 -6.30 -39.26
CA VAL A 308 3.97 -7.49 -40.00
C VAL A 308 3.01 -7.10 -41.12
N THR A 309 2.97 -7.89 -42.19
CA THR A 309 1.93 -7.79 -43.25
C THR A 309 0.70 -8.65 -42.93
N ALA A 310 0.90 -9.80 -42.28
CA ALA A 310 -0.18 -10.72 -41.92
C ALA A 310 -1.13 -10.14 -40.85
N LEU A 311 -2.42 -10.46 -40.95
CA LEU A 311 -3.49 -10.09 -40.00
C LEU A 311 -3.44 -10.87 -38.66
N GLN A 312 -2.25 -11.32 -38.26
CA GLN A 312 -2.01 -12.06 -37.01
C GLN A 312 -0.57 -11.88 -36.50
N TYR A 313 -0.39 -11.93 -35.18
CA TYR A 313 0.93 -11.90 -34.52
C TYR A 313 0.99 -12.86 -33.33
N TYR A 314 2.20 -13.33 -33.00
CA TYR A 314 2.48 -14.32 -31.95
C TYR A 314 3.46 -13.75 -30.92
N THR A 315 3.11 -13.70 -29.63
CA THR A 315 4.05 -13.22 -28.59
C THR A 315 5.17 -14.24 -28.37
N LYS A 316 6.43 -13.84 -28.65
CA LYS A 316 7.60 -14.73 -28.56
C LYS A 316 8.06 -15.01 -27.12
N THR A 317 7.77 -14.12 -26.17
CA THR A 317 8.18 -14.25 -24.76
C THR A 317 7.16 -13.60 -23.81
N GLY A 318 6.14 -14.36 -23.39
CA GLY A 318 5.19 -13.93 -22.37
C GLY A 318 5.81 -13.86 -20.97
N ILE A 319 5.76 -12.69 -20.36
CA ILE A 319 6.30 -12.43 -19.02
C ILE A 319 5.38 -13.06 -17.95
N LYS A 320 5.96 -13.91 -17.09
CA LYS A 320 5.22 -14.69 -16.08
C LYS A 320 4.43 -13.78 -15.13
N GLY A 321 3.14 -14.08 -14.94
CA GLY A 321 2.33 -13.53 -13.85
C GLY A 321 2.00 -12.03 -13.91
N LYS A 322 2.13 -11.36 -15.06
CA LYS A 322 1.70 -9.96 -15.27
C LYS A 322 0.58 -9.86 -16.31
N VAL A 323 -0.27 -8.84 -16.18
CA VAL A 323 -1.06 -8.34 -17.31
C VAL A 323 -0.11 -7.60 -18.24
N ASN A 324 -0.14 -7.91 -19.53
CA ASN A 324 0.69 -7.26 -20.55
C ASN A 324 -0.24 -6.45 -21.45
N THR A 325 0.03 -5.15 -21.60
CA THR A 325 -0.70 -4.32 -22.57
C THR A 325 0.08 -4.30 -23.89
N TYR A 326 -0.63 -4.49 -24.98
CA TYR A 326 -0.12 -4.30 -26.34
C TYR A 326 -0.94 -3.20 -27.02
N ARG A 327 -0.36 -2.52 -28.00
CA ARG A 327 -1.08 -1.66 -28.92
C ARG A 327 -0.69 -2.00 -30.35
N ILE A 328 -1.66 -1.97 -31.27
CA ILE A 328 -1.46 -2.21 -32.70
C ILE A 328 -1.97 -1.02 -33.50
N ARG A 329 -1.27 -0.66 -34.58
CA ARG A 329 -1.75 0.29 -35.59
C ARG A 329 -1.50 -0.21 -37.00
N ALA A 330 -2.38 0.17 -37.91
CA ALA A 330 -2.18 0.08 -39.35
C ALA A 330 -1.14 1.12 -39.79
N ILE A 331 -0.30 0.80 -40.78
CA ILE A 331 0.59 1.75 -41.45
C ILE A 331 0.58 1.54 -42.97
N LYS A 332 0.74 2.62 -43.73
CA LYS A 332 1.02 2.61 -45.17
C LYS A 332 2.48 2.99 -45.35
N LYS A 333 3.20 2.20 -46.15
CA LYS A 333 4.60 2.45 -46.53
C LYS A 333 4.70 2.78 -48.01
N SER A 334 5.63 3.67 -48.33
CA SER A 334 6.18 3.84 -49.67
C SER A 334 7.69 3.57 -49.57
N GLY A 335 8.16 2.52 -50.25
CA GLY A 335 9.48 1.94 -50.00
C GLY A 335 9.69 1.61 -48.50
N THR A 336 10.80 2.09 -47.94
CA THR A 336 11.10 1.94 -46.50
C THR A 336 10.33 2.94 -45.62
N LYS A 337 10.02 4.14 -46.13
CA LYS A 337 9.38 5.25 -45.40
C LYS A 337 7.92 4.92 -45.04
N THR A 338 7.47 5.41 -43.88
CA THR A 338 6.08 5.22 -43.41
C THR A 338 5.28 6.49 -43.69
N VAL A 339 4.41 6.45 -44.70
CA VAL A 339 3.71 7.63 -45.23
C VAL A 339 2.34 7.88 -44.59
N ALA A 340 1.70 6.86 -44.02
CA ALA A 340 0.50 7.03 -43.20
C ALA A 340 0.47 6.05 -42.02
N THR A 341 -0.20 6.45 -40.93
CA THR A 341 -0.41 5.57 -39.77
C THR A 341 -1.81 5.76 -39.19
N GLY A 342 -2.52 4.66 -38.94
CA GLY A 342 -3.81 4.69 -38.26
C GLY A 342 -3.71 4.82 -36.75
N ALA A 343 -4.85 5.05 -36.11
CA ALA A 343 -4.96 5.15 -34.66
C ALA A 343 -4.60 3.82 -33.96
N TYR A 344 -3.95 3.92 -32.80
CA TYR A 344 -3.63 2.75 -31.97
C TYR A 344 -4.89 2.10 -31.39
N ALA A 345 -4.97 0.78 -31.51
CA ALA A 345 -5.89 -0.06 -30.77
C ALA A 345 -5.13 -0.83 -29.68
N SER A 346 -5.45 -0.53 -28.42
CA SER A 346 -4.85 -1.20 -27.26
C SER A 346 -5.65 -2.44 -26.84
N PHE A 347 -4.94 -3.47 -26.41
CA PHE A 347 -5.53 -4.72 -25.89
C PHE A 347 -4.60 -5.34 -24.84
N THR A 348 -5.16 -6.12 -23.93
CA THR A 348 -4.41 -6.76 -22.84
C THR A 348 -4.35 -8.27 -22.99
N THR A 349 -3.25 -8.87 -22.55
CA THR A 349 -3.15 -10.31 -22.32
C THR A 349 -2.90 -10.59 -20.84
N TYR A 350 -3.52 -11.66 -20.35
CA TYR A 350 -3.44 -12.04 -18.95
C TYR A 350 -2.40 -13.15 -18.79
N GLY A 351 -1.25 -12.86 -18.20
CA GLY A 351 -0.42 -13.92 -17.65
C GLY A 351 -1.24 -14.72 -16.62
N MET A 352 -1.02 -16.04 -16.52
CA MET A 352 -1.68 -16.87 -15.51
C MET A 352 -1.35 -16.31 -14.12
N LEU A 353 -2.34 -15.66 -13.50
CA LEU A 353 -2.19 -14.90 -12.27
C LEU A 353 -1.82 -15.83 -11.09
N PRO A 354 -1.12 -15.33 -10.06
CA PRO A 354 -0.98 -16.08 -8.82
C PRO A 354 -2.37 -16.40 -8.24
N PRO A 355 -2.62 -17.64 -7.78
CA PRO A 355 -3.85 -17.96 -7.06
C PRO A 355 -3.84 -17.26 -5.71
N GLU A 356 -4.71 -16.27 -5.51
CA GLU A 356 -4.82 -15.62 -4.21
C GLU A 356 -5.39 -16.61 -3.19
N ILE A 357 -4.63 -16.88 -2.12
CA ILE A 357 -5.06 -17.76 -1.04
C ILE A 357 -6.07 -16.99 -0.18
N THR A 358 -7.36 -17.15 -0.45
CA THR A 358 -8.41 -16.48 0.31
C THR A 358 -8.46 -16.93 1.76
N SER A 359 -8.25 -18.22 2.08
CA SER A 359 -8.15 -18.66 3.47
C SER A 359 -7.20 -19.83 3.71
N VAL A 360 -6.58 -19.83 4.89
CA VAL A 360 -5.97 -21.02 5.50
C VAL A 360 -6.66 -21.22 6.84
N LYS A 361 -7.29 -22.37 7.06
CA LYS A 361 -8.00 -22.69 8.30
C LYS A 361 -7.79 -24.15 8.66
N HIS A 362 -7.55 -24.44 9.94
CA HIS A 362 -7.71 -25.80 10.47
C HIS A 362 -9.15 -26.25 10.25
N THR A 363 -9.36 -27.51 9.90
CA THR A 363 -10.67 -28.01 9.44
C THR A 363 -11.70 -28.23 10.54
N GLY A 364 -11.26 -28.37 11.79
CA GLY A 364 -12.08 -28.78 12.92
C GLY A 364 -12.10 -30.30 13.12
N SER A 365 -12.26 -30.71 14.37
CA SER A 365 -12.13 -32.10 14.86
C SER A 365 -10.74 -32.74 14.75
N THR A 366 -10.18 -33.08 15.92
CA THR A 366 -9.19 -34.15 16.22
C THR A 366 -7.95 -34.34 15.32
N THR A 367 -8.12 -34.68 14.03
CA THR A 367 -7.07 -35.24 13.15
C THR A 367 -5.85 -34.34 12.92
N GLY A 368 -6.04 -33.02 12.79
CA GLY A 368 -4.96 -32.05 12.54
C GLY A 368 -4.96 -31.41 11.15
N ASP A 369 -5.85 -31.86 10.28
CA ASP A 369 -6.00 -31.40 8.91
C ASP A 369 -6.08 -29.84 8.77
N VAL A 370 -5.13 -29.25 8.02
CA VAL A 370 -5.14 -27.84 7.60
C VAL A 370 -5.72 -27.74 6.18
N ARG A 371 -6.82 -27.00 6.02
CA ARG A 371 -7.42 -26.74 4.71
C ARG A 371 -7.04 -25.36 4.18
N ILE A 372 -6.24 -25.36 3.12
CA ILE A 372 -5.88 -24.21 2.32
C ILE A 372 -6.96 -24.03 1.24
N ARG A 373 -7.43 -22.79 1.03
CA ARG A 373 -8.34 -22.41 -0.06
C ARG A 373 -7.84 -21.16 -0.77
N TRP A 374 -8.06 -21.12 -2.07
CA TRP A 374 -7.68 -20.02 -2.96
C TRP A 374 -8.70 -19.83 -4.07
N ASP A 375 -8.66 -18.70 -4.76
CA ASP A 375 -9.62 -18.41 -5.83
C ASP A 375 -9.23 -19.05 -7.17
N ALA A 376 -10.24 -19.30 -8.00
CA ALA A 376 -10.08 -20.02 -9.26
C ALA A 376 -9.32 -19.20 -10.31
N VAL A 377 -8.04 -19.56 -10.53
CA VAL A 377 -7.23 -18.98 -11.61
C VAL A 377 -7.70 -19.47 -12.98
N LYS A 378 -8.19 -18.54 -13.82
CA LYS A 378 -8.57 -18.82 -15.21
C LYS A 378 -7.39 -19.41 -16.01
N TYR A 379 -7.72 -20.33 -16.93
CA TYR A 379 -6.79 -20.99 -17.85
C TYR A 379 -5.72 -21.91 -17.19
N CYS A 380 -5.81 -22.20 -15.89
CA CYS A 380 -4.98 -23.25 -15.28
C CYS A 380 -5.57 -24.66 -15.52
N THR A 381 -4.73 -25.69 -15.42
CA THR A 381 -5.13 -27.11 -15.37
C THR A 381 -5.07 -27.69 -13.95
N GLY A 382 -4.79 -26.86 -12.94
CA GLY A 382 -4.65 -27.26 -11.54
C GLY A 382 -3.63 -26.41 -10.79
N TYR A 383 -3.32 -26.85 -9.57
CA TYR A 383 -2.50 -26.13 -8.59
C TYR A 383 -1.46 -27.05 -7.94
N ARG A 384 -0.29 -26.48 -7.63
CA ARG A 384 0.74 -27.07 -6.78
C ARG A 384 0.73 -26.37 -5.42
N VAL A 385 0.68 -27.13 -4.34
CA VAL A 385 0.70 -26.62 -2.96
C VAL A 385 2.05 -26.93 -2.33
N TYR A 386 2.67 -25.92 -1.73
CA TYR A 386 3.99 -25.99 -1.13
C TYR A 386 3.95 -25.56 0.35
N ARG A 387 4.81 -26.16 1.18
CA ARG A 387 4.93 -25.91 2.63
C ARG A 387 6.35 -25.50 3.01
N SER A 388 6.46 -24.54 3.92
CA SER A 388 7.70 -24.15 4.62
C SER A 388 7.49 -24.20 6.12
N TYR A 389 8.38 -24.90 6.84
CA TYR A 389 8.45 -24.82 8.31
C TYR A 389 9.28 -23.62 8.77
N SER A 390 10.26 -23.18 7.97
CA SER A 390 11.26 -22.16 8.30
C SER A 390 10.83 -20.72 8.02
N GLY A 391 9.54 -20.45 7.95
CA GLY A 391 8.98 -19.10 7.84
C GLY A 391 8.45 -18.71 6.45
N LYS A 392 7.86 -17.50 6.35
CA LYS A 392 7.31 -16.95 5.10
C LYS A 392 8.36 -16.90 3.98
N THR A 393 9.61 -16.60 4.34
CA THR A 393 10.79 -16.51 3.46
C THR A 393 11.64 -17.79 3.42
N GLY A 394 11.33 -18.80 4.23
CA GLY A 394 12.07 -20.07 4.29
C GLY A 394 11.92 -20.95 3.05
N THR A 395 12.57 -22.11 3.04
CA THR A 395 12.54 -23.06 1.92
C THR A 395 11.18 -23.78 1.83
N TYR A 396 10.60 -23.81 0.62
CA TYR A 396 9.28 -24.40 0.36
C TYR A 396 9.36 -25.72 -0.42
N SER A 397 8.95 -26.81 0.21
CA SER A 397 8.82 -28.14 -0.42
C SER A 397 7.43 -28.32 -1.03
N LEU A 398 7.33 -29.05 -2.14
CA LEU A 398 6.04 -29.43 -2.75
C LEU A 398 5.36 -30.50 -1.90
N ILE A 399 4.12 -30.26 -1.44
CA ILE A 399 3.35 -31.23 -0.64
C ILE A 399 2.19 -31.88 -1.40
N GLY A 400 1.82 -31.37 -2.57
CA GLY A 400 0.83 -32.02 -3.41
C GLY A 400 0.34 -31.20 -4.61
N THR A 401 -0.55 -31.83 -5.39
CA THR A 401 -1.23 -31.22 -6.54
C THR A 401 -2.73 -31.49 -6.48
N THR A 402 -3.54 -30.53 -6.92
CA THR A 402 -5.01 -30.64 -6.98
C THR A 402 -5.55 -29.87 -8.17
N THR A 403 -6.68 -30.31 -8.75
CA THR A 403 -7.43 -29.56 -9.76
C THR A 403 -8.42 -28.57 -9.14
N GLY A 404 -8.83 -28.80 -7.88
CA GLY A 404 -9.78 -27.95 -7.17
C GLY A 404 -9.13 -26.75 -6.47
N THR A 405 -9.96 -25.79 -6.04
CA THR A 405 -9.61 -24.56 -5.32
C THR A 405 -9.29 -24.76 -3.83
N SER A 406 -9.02 -26.01 -3.41
CA SER A 406 -8.61 -26.30 -2.04
C SER A 406 -7.74 -27.55 -1.95
N PHE A 407 -6.93 -27.58 -0.90
CA PHE A 407 -6.10 -28.72 -0.51
C PHE A 407 -6.20 -28.93 1.00
N VAL A 408 -6.07 -30.18 1.43
CA VAL A 408 -6.03 -30.55 2.84
C VAL A 408 -4.67 -31.15 3.11
N ASP A 409 -3.84 -30.40 3.84
CA ASP A 409 -2.62 -30.90 4.42
C ASP A 409 -2.97 -31.70 5.70
N LYS A 410 -2.26 -32.80 5.93
CA LYS A 410 -2.37 -33.63 7.14
C LYS A 410 -1.46 -33.16 8.27
N ASP A 411 -0.51 -32.30 7.95
CA ASP A 411 0.33 -31.59 8.92
C ASP A 411 -0.39 -30.33 9.45
N ARG A 412 -0.21 -30.01 10.74
CA ARG A 412 -0.72 -28.79 11.37
C ARG A 412 0.16 -27.57 11.08
N ASN A 413 1.41 -27.79 10.64
CA ASN A 413 2.50 -26.82 10.74
C ASN A 413 3.05 -26.40 9.37
N GLY A 414 2.78 -25.15 8.96
CA GLY A 414 3.60 -24.53 7.91
C GLY A 414 3.02 -23.27 7.26
N PHE A 415 3.93 -22.48 6.69
CA PHE A 415 3.58 -21.41 5.75
C PHE A 415 3.27 -22.05 4.39
N TYR A 416 2.21 -21.58 3.73
CA TYR A 416 1.75 -22.16 2.48
C TYR A 416 1.96 -21.21 1.28
N LYS A 417 2.42 -21.80 0.18
CA LYS A 417 2.43 -21.17 -1.14
C LYS A 417 1.66 -22.04 -2.13
N VAL A 418 0.80 -21.42 -2.92
CA VAL A 418 0.05 -22.11 -3.98
C VAL A 418 0.46 -21.52 -5.31
N LYS A 419 0.76 -22.36 -6.29
CA LYS A 419 1.07 -21.98 -7.68
C LYS A 419 0.09 -22.66 -8.62
N ALA A 420 -0.64 -21.87 -9.41
CA ALA A 420 -1.38 -22.40 -10.55
C ALA A 420 -0.40 -23.00 -11.57
N TYR A 421 -0.82 -24.06 -12.26
CA TYR A 421 -0.07 -24.64 -13.36
C TYR A 421 -0.95 -24.89 -14.59
N TYR A 422 -0.33 -24.87 -15.76
CA TYR A 422 -0.93 -25.33 -17.02
C TYR A 422 -0.12 -26.51 -17.55
N LYS A 423 -0.80 -27.57 -17.99
CA LYS A 423 -0.21 -28.76 -18.59
C LYS A 423 -0.73 -28.91 -20.02
N THR A 424 0.17 -29.02 -21.00
CA THR A 424 -0.21 -29.25 -22.40
C THR A 424 -0.73 -30.67 -22.61
N SER A 425 -1.42 -30.91 -23.73
CA SER A 425 -1.71 -32.26 -24.24
C SER A 425 -0.44 -33.11 -24.36
N ALA A 426 0.66 -32.52 -24.83
CA ALA A 426 2.00 -33.12 -24.84
C ALA A 426 2.68 -33.19 -23.43
N GLY A 427 1.92 -33.20 -22.34
CA GLY A 427 2.37 -33.44 -20.96
C GLY A 427 3.19 -32.33 -20.28
N LYS A 428 3.73 -31.37 -21.04
CA LYS A 428 4.64 -30.32 -20.54
C LYS A 428 3.93 -29.37 -19.57
N THR A 429 4.46 -29.27 -18.35
CA THR A 429 3.87 -28.49 -17.25
C THR A 429 4.61 -27.17 -17.05
N TYR A 430 3.85 -26.09 -16.82
CA TYR A 430 4.33 -24.73 -16.65
C TYR A 430 3.71 -24.10 -15.40
N LEU A 431 4.51 -23.39 -14.59
CA LEU A 431 4.08 -22.80 -13.31
C LEU A 431 3.87 -21.28 -13.41
N GLY A 432 2.82 -20.79 -12.77
CA GLY A 432 2.59 -19.36 -12.52
C GLY A 432 3.33 -18.85 -11.27
N SER A 433 3.10 -17.57 -10.94
CA SER A 433 3.52 -16.97 -9.68
C SER A 433 2.82 -17.65 -8.48
N SER A 434 3.40 -17.54 -7.28
CA SER A 434 2.71 -18.01 -6.07
C SER A 434 1.81 -16.94 -5.47
N GLY A 435 0.66 -17.37 -4.95
CA GLY A 435 0.05 -16.72 -3.80
C GLY A 435 0.69 -17.26 -2.52
N ASP A 436 0.93 -16.37 -1.56
CA ASP A 436 1.69 -16.65 -0.32
C ASP A 436 0.82 -16.31 0.90
N LYS A 437 0.54 -17.28 1.79
CA LYS A 437 -0.23 -17.03 3.02
C LYS A 437 0.26 -17.91 4.18
N GLY A 438 0.59 -17.26 5.30
CA GLY A 438 1.02 -17.95 6.50
C GLY A 438 -0.17 -18.41 7.34
N SER A 439 -0.23 -19.71 7.64
CA SER A 439 -0.74 -20.16 8.93
C SER A 439 0.48 -20.48 9.78
N MET A 440 0.63 -19.87 10.95
CA MET A 440 1.66 -20.35 11.87
C MET A 440 1.11 -21.55 12.62
N ALA A 441 1.95 -22.57 12.81
CA ALA A 441 1.75 -23.56 13.85
C ALA A 441 1.38 -22.87 15.18
N PRO A 442 0.47 -23.43 15.99
CA PRO A 442 0.14 -22.88 17.30
C PRO A 442 1.38 -22.75 18.18
N GLN A 443 1.39 -21.76 19.08
CA GLN A 443 2.52 -21.55 19.96
C GLN A 443 2.36 -22.35 21.26
N TYR A 444 3.42 -23.02 21.66
CA TYR A 444 3.58 -23.52 23.02
C TYR A 444 4.40 -22.51 23.82
N ARG A 445 3.92 -22.04 24.98
CA ARG A 445 4.67 -21.17 25.89
C ARG A 445 4.75 -21.81 27.27
N ALA A 446 5.87 -21.68 27.96
CA ALA A 446 6.04 -22.16 29.32
C ALA A 446 6.53 -21.03 30.24
N LEU A 447 5.91 -20.90 31.40
CA LEU A 447 6.42 -20.11 32.53
C LEU A 447 6.76 -21.10 33.64
N ILE A 448 7.99 -21.02 34.13
CA ILE A 448 8.56 -21.87 35.18
C ILE A 448 8.96 -20.96 36.34
N VAL A 449 8.44 -21.19 37.53
CA VAL A 449 8.74 -20.45 38.76
C VAL A 449 9.38 -21.40 39.78
N GLY A 450 10.58 -21.07 40.28
CA GLY A 450 11.25 -21.81 41.36
C GLY A 450 11.58 -20.91 42.54
N GLN A 451 11.00 -21.17 43.71
CA GLN A 451 11.11 -20.34 44.90
C GLN A 451 12.07 -20.98 45.92
N SER A 452 13.19 -20.34 46.21
CA SER A 452 14.17 -20.81 47.21
C SER A 452 14.12 -20.07 48.54
N TYR A 453 13.36 -18.97 48.62
CA TYR A 453 13.17 -18.15 49.83
C TYR A 453 14.49 -17.74 50.49
N PRO A 454 15.42 -17.07 49.76
CA PRO A 454 16.79 -16.86 50.24
C PRO A 454 16.87 -16.10 51.57
N ASN A 455 15.89 -15.24 51.86
CA ASN A 455 15.82 -14.45 53.09
C ASN A 455 15.14 -15.19 54.27
N TRP A 456 14.33 -16.22 53.99
CA TRP A 456 13.58 -16.96 54.99
C TRP A 456 14.48 -18.00 55.67
N SER A 457 15.15 -17.60 56.74
CA SER A 457 16.19 -18.39 57.42
C SER A 457 15.77 -19.81 57.84
N SER A 458 14.51 -20.01 58.24
CA SER A 458 13.95 -21.33 58.61
C SER A 458 13.22 -22.07 57.48
N GLY A 459 13.09 -21.45 56.30
CA GLY A 459 12.25 -21.93 55.20
C GLY A 459 12.94 -21.97 53.83
N GLN A 460 14.28 -21.95 53.77
CA GLN A 460 15.00 -22.04 52.50
C GLN A 460 14.74 -23.37 51.78
N LEU A 461 14.32 -23.32 50.51
CA LEU A 461 14.08 -24.49 49.64
C LEU A 461 14.97 -24.43 48.38
N PRO A 462 16.29 -24.60 48.48
CA PRO A 462 17.20 -24.46 47.34
C PRO A 462 16.96 -25.50 46.23
N GLY A 463 16.36 -26.67 46.55
CA GLY A 463 16.00 -27.68 45.56
C GLY A 463 14.97 -27.20 44.53
N CYS A 464 14.09 -26.27 44.91
CA CYS A 464 13.14 -25.62 44.01
C CYS A 464 13.81 -24.85 42.85
N LEU A 465 15.10 -24.51 42.97
CA LEU A 465 15.89 -23.96 41.86
C LEU A 465 16.45 -25.05 40.93
N THR A 466 16.79 -26.23 41.47
CA THR A 466 17.18 -27.41 40.68
C THR A 466 15.99 -27.87 39.84
N ASP A 467 14.82 -27.99 40.46
CA ASP A 467 13.57 -28.41 39.82
C ASP A 467 13.21 -27.48 38.65
N ALA A 468 13.22 -26.17 38.89
CA ALA A 468 12.92 -25.17 37.87
C ALA A 468 13.99 -25.13 36.74
N LYS A 469 15.27 -25.42 37.04
CA LYS A 469 16.32 -25.58 36.01
C LYS A 469 16.11 -26.86 35.19
N GLY A 470 15.80 -27.99 35.84
CA GLY A 470 15.53 -29.27 35.17
C GLY A 470 14.31 -29.20 34.27
N MET A 471 13.21 -28.61 34.76
CA MET A 471 12.02 -28.31 33.95
C MET A 471 12.34 -27.39 32.78
N LYS A 472 13.26 -26.43 32.93
CA LYS A 472 13.70 -25.60 31.81
C LYS A 472 14.49 -26.43 30.78
N ALA A 473 15.49 -27.18 31.20
CA ALA A 473 16.31 -28.00 30.30
C ALA A 473 15.48 -29.05 29.54
N MET A 474 14.57 -29.73 30.25
CA MET A 474 13.64 -30.69 29.67
C MET A 474 12.70 -30.04 28.65
N LEU A 475 12.13 -28.86 28.94
CA LEU A 475 11.25 -28.16 28.00
C LEU A 475 11.99 -27.44 26.86
N ASP A 476 13.27 -27.08 27.03
CA ASP A 476 14.13 -26.57 25.96
C ASP A 476 14.48 -27.65 24.93
N SER A 477 14.63 -28.91 25.38
CA SER A 477 14.95 -30.07 24.55
C SER A 477 13.72 -30.79 23.99
N SER A 478 12.56 -30.61 24.62
CA SER A 478 11.31 -31.25 24.20
C SER A 478 10.70 -30.61 22.95
N SER A 479 10.08 -31.44 22.12
CA SER A 479 9.24 -30.99 21.01
C SER A 479 7.76 -31.32 21.23
N ASN A 480 6.92 -30.76 20.38
CA ASN A 480 5.60 -31.31 20.08
C ASN A 480 5.32 -31.05 18.60
N PRO A 481 5.18 -32.08 17.75
CA PRO A 481 5.13 -31.90 16.29
C PRO A 481 3.92 -31.10 15.80
N ASN A 482 2.98 -30.78 16.68
CA ASN A 482 1.77 -29.99 16.41
C ASN A 482 1.94 -28.48 16.73
N TYR A 483 3.10 -28.06 17.21
CA TYR A 483 3.36 -26.71 17.74
C TYR A 483 4.69 -26.13 17.24
N ARG A 484 4.88 -24.83 17.44
CA ARG A 484 6.20 -24.17 17.38
C ARG A 484 7.06 -24.61 18.58
N PRO A 485 8.41 -24.54 18.48
CA PRO A 485 9.31 -24.76 19.62
C PRO A 485 8.87 -23.99 20.87
N ILE A 486 9.05 -24.61 22.04
CA ILE A 486 8.50 -24.14 23.30
C ILE A 486 9.17 -22.83 23.72
N ASP A 487 8.36 -21.77 23.89
CA ASP A 487 8.86 -20.48 24.38
C ASP A 487 8.96 -20.52 25.91
N VAL A 488 10.06 -21.06 26.44
CA VAL A 488 10.30 -21.24 27.87
C VAL A 488 10.78 -19.95 28.54
N LYS A 489 10.14 -19.58 29.66
CA LYS A 489 10.52 -18.48 30.55
C LYS A 489 10.75 -19.03 31.96
N LEU A 490 12.02 -19.11 32.37
CA LEU A 490 12.40 -19.41 33.75
C LEU A 490 12.40 -18.12 34.59
N LYS A 491 11.84 -18.22 35.79
CA LYS A 491 11.82 -17.20 36.85
C LYS A 491 12.05 -17.87 38.20
N THR A 492 12.58 -17.10 39.14
CA THR A 492 12.97 -17.59 40.47
C THR A 492 12.81 -16.49 41.50
N ASN A 493 12.39 -16.84 42.72
CA ASN A 493 12.28 -15.90 43.85
C ASN A 493 11.44 -14.66 43.50
N LEU A 494 10.22 -14.91 43.00
CA LEU A 494 9.23 -13.88 42.65
C LEU A 494 8.27 -13.59 43.81
N THR A 495 7.80 -12.36 43.93
CA THR A 495 6.59 -12.03 44.70
C THR A 495 5.33 -12.64 44.05
N SER A 496 4.21 -12.70 44.77
CA SER A 496 2.90 -13.07 44.21
C SER A 496 2.50 -12.17 43.03
N ASP A 497 2.64 -10.85 43.19
CA ASP A 497 2.44 -9.85 42.12
C ASP A 497 3.35 -10.11 40.90
N ASP A 498 4.63 -10.42 41.11
CA ASP A 498 5.54 -10.79 40.02
C ASP A 498 5.10 -12.10 39.33
N ILE A 499 4.59 -13.09 40.06
CA ILE A 499 4.04 -14.32 39.46
C ILE A 499 2.88 -13.97 38.53
N PHE A 500 1.93 -13.14 38.97
CA PHE A 500 0.81 -12.69 38.13
C PHE A 500 1.26 -11.82 36.94
N TYR A 501 2.24 -10.93 37.15
CA TYR A 501 2.88 -10.17 36.07
C TYR A 501 3.53 -11.10 35.04
N TRP A 502 4.30 -12.11 35.47
CA TRP A 502 4.96 -13.04 34.56
C TRP A 502 3.97 -13.98 33.86
N ILE A 503 2.87 -14.40 34.48
CA ILE A 503 1.76 -15.11 33.81
C ILE A 503 1.22 -14.23 32.67
N LYS A 504 0.83 -12.99 32.97
CA LYS A 504 0.33 -11.99 32.01
C LYS A 504 1.35 -11.66 30.91
N ARG A 505 2.65 -11.64 31.23
CA ARG A 505 3.74 -11.27 30.32
C ARG A 505 4.19 -12.41 29.42
N SER A 506 4.14 -13.65 29.90
CA SER A 506 4.61 -14.85 29.18
C SER A 506 3.53 -15.38 28.24
N PHE A 507 2.27 -15.38 28.67
CA PHE A 507 1.14 -15.83 27.82
C PHE A 507 0.49 -14.70 27.01
N LYS A 508 1.15 -13.54 26.92
CA LYS A 508 0.72 -12.39 26.11
C LYS A 508 0.51 -12.80 24.63
N ARG A 509 -0.68 -12.52 24.09
CA ARG A 509 -1.13 -12.90 22.73
C ARG A 509 -1.28 -14.43 22.52
N ALA A 510 -1.58 -15.20 23.56
CA ALA A 510 -2.06 -16.58 23.40
C ALA A 510 -3.38 -16.64 22.60
N LYS A 511 -3.59 -17.76 21.89
CA LYS A 511 -4.77 -18.05 21.05
C LYS A 511 -5.46 -19.34 21.51
N ASP A 512 -6.68 -19.59 21.05
CA ASP A 512 -7.44 -20.80 21.41
C ASP A 512 -6.78 -22.12 20.95
N THR A 513 -5.87 -22.04 19.98
CA THR A 513 -5.05 -23.14 19.48
C THR A 513 -3.78 -23.38 20.28
N ASP A 514 -3.34 -22.42 21.10
CA ASP A 514 -2.04 -22.44 21.76
C ASP A 514 -2.06 -23.28 23.06
N ILE A 515 -0.86 -23.70 23.50
CA ILE A 515 -0.63 -24.24 24.85
C ILE A 515 0.08 -23.20 25.71
N SER A 516 -0.36 -23.05 26.94
CA SER A 516 0.30 -22.28 28.00
C SER A 516 0.58 -23.18 29.21
N LEU A 517 1.83 -23.51 29.46
CA LEU A 517 2.28 -24.28 30.61
C LEU A 517 2.70 -23.34 31.75
N PHE A 518 2.12 -23.51 32.93
CA PHE A 518 2.58 -22.89 34.17
C PHE A 518 3.16 -23.97 35.10
N TYR A 519 4.41 -23.80 35.49
CA TYR A 519 5.09 -24.63 36.47
C TYR A 519 5.47 -23.80 37.69
N TYR A 520 5.30 -24.37 38.89
CA TYR A 520 5.74 -23.79 40.15
C TYR A 520 6.41 -24.84 41.05
N SER A 521 7.54 -24.47 41.67
CA SER A 521 8.20 -25.14 42.80
C SER A 521 8.28 -24.18 44.00
N GLY A 522 7.81 -24.60 45.17
CA GLY A 522 7.96 -23.83 46.41
C GLY A 522 7.01 -24.22 47.55
N HIS A 523 7.10 -23.50 48.67
CA HIS A 523 6.19 -23.65 49.83
C HIS A 523 4.71 -23.53 49.46
N GLY A 524 3.88 -24.25 50.22
CA GLY A 524 2.43 -24.25 50.09
C GLY A 524 1.75 -24.12 51.46
N VAL A 525 0.73 -23.26 51.55
CA VAL A 525 0.07 -22.89 52.81
C VAL A 525 -0.90 -23.99 53.27
N GLY A 526 -0.61 -24.60 54.43
CA GLY A 526 -1.32 -25.73 55.05
C GLY A 526 -2.80 -25.90 54.70
N THR A 527 -3.67 -25.12 55.34
CA THR A 527 -5.14 -25.27 55.27
C THR A 527 -5.72 -25.00 53.87
N TYR A 528 -5.00 -24.30 53.00
CA TYR A 528 -5.56 -23.67 51.79
C TYR A 528 -4.90 -24.10 50.48
N GLY A 529 -3.72 -24.74 50.53
CA GLY A 529 -2.92 -25.10 49.38
C GLY A 529 -2.42 -23.93 48.53
N TRP A 530 -2.46 -22.69 49.04
CA TRP A 530 -1.97 -21.51 48.32
C TRP A 530 -0.46 -21.57 48.13
N LEU A 531 0.04 -21.04 47.01
CA LEU A 531 1.47 -21.05 46.69
C LEU A 531 2.16 -19.83 47.30
N CYS A 532 3.38 -20.01 47.81
CA CYS A 532 4.14 -18.95 48.45
C CYS A 532 4.94 -18.10 47.44
N GLY A 533 4.70 -16.78 47.46
CA GLY A 533 5.60 -15.75 46.94
C GLY A 533 6.84 -15.59 47.84
N VAL A 534 7.89 -14.97 47.33
CA VAL A 534 9.22 -14.96 47.98
C VAL A 534 9.24 -14.32 49.37
N ASN A 535 8.31 -13.41 49.68
CA ASN A 535 8.20 -12.70 50.98
C ASN A 535 7.12 -13.32 51.90
N SER A 536 6.80 -14.61 51.73
CA SER A 536 5.73 -15.29 52.48
C SER A 536 5.93 -15.36 54.00
N ASP A 537 7.17 -15.18 54.46
CA ASP A 537 7.60 -15.14 55.85
C ASP A 537 7.36 -13.78 56.54
N THR A 538 7.20 -12.73 55.75
CA THR A 538 7.28 -11.33 56.20
C THR A 538 6.09 -10.48 55.81
N SER A 539 5.37 -10.81 54.72
CA SER A 539 4.23 -10.02 54.23
C SER A 539 3.03 -10.84 53.75
N TYR A 540 2.88 -12.10 54.16
CA TYR A 540 1.78 -13.00 53.74
C TYR A 540 1.61 -13.07 52.20
N ASP A 541 2.74 -13.08 51.49
CA ASP A 541 2.87 -12.96 50.02
C ASP A 541 2.36 -14.22 49.29
N TYR A 542 1.03 -14.39 49.13
CA TYR A 542 0.44 -15.65 48.64
C TYR A 542 -0.24 -15.55 47.27
N VAL A 543 -0.19 -16.66 46.52
CA VAL A 543 -0.95 -16.89 45.28
C VAL A 543 -2.08 -17.89 45.58
N THR A 544 -3.30 -17.39 45.70
CA THR A 544 -4.47 -18.20 46.06
C THR A 544 -4.97 -19.10 44.92
N VAL A 545 -5.81 -20.09 45.25
CA VAL A 545 -6.49 -20.93 44.25
C VAL A 545 -7.38 -20.09 43.31
N ALA A 546 -8.09 -19.10 43.86
CA ALA A 546 -8.96 -18.21 43.10
C ALA A 546 -8.16 -17.28 42.17
N ASP A 547 -7.08 -16.68 42.66
CA ASP A 547 -6.31 -15.70 41.88
C ASP A 547 -5.49 -16.36 40.76
N LEU A 548 -4.87 -17.52 41.01
CA LEU A 548 -4.19 -18.27 39.96
C LEU A 548 -5.18 -18.73 38.88
N LYS A 549 -6.37 -19.21 39.29
CA LYS A 549 -7.46 -19.51 38.36
C LYS A 549 -7.85 -18.27 37.56
N ALA A 550 -8.14 -17.14 38.22
CA ALA A 550 -8.58 -15.91 37.57
C ALA A 550 -7.51 -15.29 36.66
N ALA A 551 -6.22 -15.47 36.95
CA ALA A 551 -5.11 -15.09 36.09
C ALA A 551 -5.00 -16.01 34.86
N LEU A 552 -5.12 -17.32 35.05
CA LEU A 552 -5.03 -18.31 33.97
C LEU A 552 -6.29 -18.37 33.10
N ASP A 553 -7.51 -18.13 33.61
CA ASP A 553 -8.73 -18.15 32.79
C ASP A 553 -8.76 -16.99 31.77
N LYS A 554 -8.05 -15.88 32.05
CA LYS A 554 -7.77 -14.78 31.10
C LYS A 554 -6.80 -15.19 29.98
N VAL A 555 -6.10 -16.31 30.09
CA VAL A 555 -5.24 -16.88 29.04
C VAL A 555 -6.07 -17.75 28.09
N ARG A 556 -5.94 -17.51 26.79
CA ARG A 556 -6.60 -18.32 25.74
C ARG A 556 -5.85 -19.61 25.45
N GLY A 557 -6.56 -20.61 24.93
CA GLY A 557 -6.01 -21.93 24.62
C GLY A 557 -6.08 -22.90 25.79
N LYS A 558 -5.33 -24.00 25.67
CA LYS A 558 -5.23 -25.03 26.71
C LYS A 558 -4.13 -24.69 27.71
N LYS A 559 -4.38 -24.98 28.99
CA LYS A 559 -3.40 -24.81 30.06
C LYS A 559 -2.84 -26.15 30.50
N ILE A 560 -1.53 -26.20 30.70
CA ILE A 560 -0.90 -27.24 31.54
C ILE A 560 -0.49 -26.55 32.84
N VAL A 561 -0.74 -27.16 34.00
CA VAL A 561 -0.40 -26.61 35.31
C VAL A 561 0.30 -27.69 36.13
N LEU A 562 1.50 -27.40 36.62
CA LEU A 562 2.37 -28.34 37.33
C LEU A 562 2.81 -27.68 38.65
N LEU A 563 2.42 -28.26 39.78
CA LEU A 563 2.61 -27.62 41.10
C LEU A 563 3.37 -28.55 42.04
N ASP A 564 4.68 -28.34 42.19
CA ASP A 564 5.47 -28.97 43.24
C ASP A 564 5.42 -28.10 44.50
N SER A 565 4.44 -28.41 45.35
CA SER A 565 4.16 -27.64 46.57
C SER A 565 3.29 -28.46 47.53
N CYS A 566 3.42 -28.19 48.83
CA CYS A 566 2.60 -28.81 49.87
C CYS A 566 1.12 -28.42 49.72
N TYR A 567 0.21 -29.35 50.03
CA TYR A 567 -1.25 -29.19 49.97
C TYR A 567 -1.81 -28.80 48.58
N SER A 568 -0.97 -28.83 47.53
CA SER A 568 -1.27 -28.38 46.16
C SER A 568 -2.44 -29.10 45.51
N GLY A 569 -2.83 -30.29 46.00
CA GLY A 569 -4.05 -30.99 45.61
C GLY A 569 -5.33 -30.15 45.77
N MET A 570 -5.35 -29.12 46.62
CA MET A 570 -6.46 -28.16 46.74
C MET A 570 -6.79 -27.46 45.41
N PHE A 571 -5.82 -27.23 44.52
CA PHE A 571 -6.04 -26.58 43.22
C PHE A 571 -6.95 -27.37 42.27
N ILE A 572 -7.17 -28.66 42.50
CA ILE A 572 -8.05 -29.53 41.71
C ILE A 572 -9.08 -30.29 42.55
N ASP A 573 -9.22 -29.94 43.83
CA ASP A 573 -10.31 -30.48 44.64
C ASP A 573 -11.68 -30.03 44.08
N LYS A 574 -12.66 -30.93 44.18
CA LYS A 574 -14.03 -30.74 43.66
C LYS A 574 -15.10 -30.74 44.75
N THR A 575 -14.74 -30.96 46.01
CA THR A 575 -15.70 -31.15 47.10
C THR A 575 -16.21 -29.84 47.71
N GLY A 576 -15.71 -28.69 47.25
CA GLY A 576 -16.04 -27.35 47.78
C GLY A 576 -15.40 -27.06 49.14
N ASN A 577 -15.32 -28.11 49.95
CA ASN A 577 -14.68 -28.18 51.24
C ASN A 577 -13.18 -28.53 51.12
N GLY A 578 -12.35 -27.56 51.47
CA GLY A 578 -11.46 -27.87 52.58
C GLY A 578 -12.37 -28.04 53.79
N ASP A 579 -12.62 -29.27 54.22
CA ASP A 579 -13.52 -29.52 55.35
C ASP A 579 -13.07 -28.69 56.54
N ILE A 580 -14.02 -28.02 57.18
CA ILE A 580 -13.78 -27.38 58.46
C ILE A 580 -13.37 -28.51 59.40
N MET A 581 -12.07 -28.60 59.68
CA MET A 581 -11.59 -29.41 60.79
C MET A 581 -12.04 -28.72 62.07
N PHE A 582 -13.31 -28.95 62.40
CA PHE A 582 -13.70 -29.15 63.78
C PHE A 582 -12.68 -30.16 64.33
N ILE A 583 -11.76 -29.66 65.14
CA ILE A 583 -10.96 -30.45 66.08
C ILE A 583 -11.86 -31.55 66.62
N SER A 584 -11.46 -32.81 66.46
CA SER A 584 -12.24 -33.88 67.06
C SER A 584 -12.25 -33.63 68.58
N GLU A 585 -13.30 -34.05 69.29
CA GLU A 585 -13.40 -33.84 70.74
C GLU A 585 -12.19 -34.41 71.51
N LYS A 586 -11.48 -35.34 70.87
CA LYS A 586 -10.24 -35.96 71.34
C LYS A 586 -9.00 -35.05 71.24
N ASP A 587 -8.96 -34.15 70.26
CA ASP A 587 -7.83 -33.24 70.00
C ASP A 587 -7.98 -31.91 70.75
N ALA A 588 -9.22 -31.46 70.97
CA ALA A 588 -9.53 -30.26 71.74
C ALA A 588 -8.98 -30.32 73.19
N ALA A 589 -8.89 -31.52 73.78
CA ALA A 589 -8.37 -31.74 75.12
C ALA A 589 -6.84 -31.55 75.25
N ALA A 590 -6.10 -31.41 74.14
CA ALA A 590 -4.64 -31.26 74.15
C ALA A 590 -4.16 -29.80 74.32
N LEU A 591 -5.06 -28.82 74.21
CA LEU A 591 -4.78 -27.40 74.47
C LEU A 591 -5.57 -26.95 75.70
N GLY A 592 -4.86 -26.56 76.76
CA GLY A 592 -5.47 -26.19 78.03
C GLY A 592 -6.42 -24.99 77.89
N ALA A 593 -7.54 -25.07 78.61
CA ALA A 593 -8.48 -23.96 78.74
C ALA A 593 -7.85 -22.74 79.45
N ASP A 594 -8.60 -21.63 79.48
CA ASP A 594 -8.27 -20.35 80.11
C ASP A 594 -7.19 -19.50 79.44
N LYS A 595 -7.54 -18.99 78.25
CA LYS A 595 -7.17 -17.62 77.88
C LYS A 595 -8.33 -16.92 77.17
N ALA A 596 -8.67 -15.71 77.63
CA ALA A 596 -9.61 -14.85 76.93
C ALA A 596 -8.96 -14.35 75.63
N MET A 597 -9.65 -14.55 74.51
CA MET A 597 -9.21 -14.14 73.18
C MET A 597 -9.22 -12.62 73.07
N THR A 598 -8.17 -12.03 72.51
CA THR A 598 -8.04 -10.57 72.36
C THR A 598 -8.91 -10.04 71.22
N ASP A 599 -9.23 -8.75 71.25
CA ASP A 599 -10.01 -8.08 70.19
C ASP A 599 -9.34 -8.19 68.81
N GLN A 600 -8.00 -8.30 68.75
CA GLN A 600 -7.28 -8.53 67.50
C GLN A 600 -7.51 -9.97 66.98
N GLU A 601 -7.34 -10.98 67.82
CA GLU A 601 -7.61 -12.39 67.45
C GLU A 601 -9.09 -12.57 67.05
N ALA A 602 -10.02 -11.86 67.68
CA ALA A 602 -11.43 -11.80 67.30
C ALA A 602 -11.64 -11.13 65.93
N MET A 603 -10.94 -10.04 65.64
CA MET A 603 -11.02 -9.35 64.34
C MET A 603 -10.39 -10.17 63.20
N GLU A 604 -9.30 -10.89 63.48
CA GLU A 604 -8.68 -11.84 62.54
C GLU A 604 -9.61 -13.04 62.28
N ALA A 605 -10.22 -13.63 63.32
CA ALA A 605 -11.21 -14.69 63.17
C ALA A 605 -12.47 -14.24 62.40
N PHE A 606 -12.95 -13.01 62.63
CA PHE A 606 -14.07 -12.43 61.87
C PHE A 606 -13.69 -12.19 60.40
N THR A 607 -12.53 -11.59 60.14
CA THR A 607 -12.04 -11.31 58.79
C THR A 607 -11.84 -12.60 57.99
N ASN A 608 -11.24 -13.63 58.59
CA ASN A 608 -11.09 -14.95 57.99
C ASN A 608 -12.45 -15.62 57.70
N ASN A 609 -13.43 -15.50 58.59
CA ASN A 609 -14.79 -16.00 58.33
C ASN A 609 -15.48 -15.26 57.16
N VAL A 610 -15.37 -13.92 57.09
CA VAL A 610 -15.93 -13.13 55.98
C VAL A 610 -15.28 -13.52 54.64
N ILE A 611 -13.94 -13.66 54.60
CA ILE A 611 -13.22 -14.13 53.42
C ILE A 611 -13.66 -15.55 53.04
N ASN A 612 -13.82 -16.45 54.01
CA ASN A 612 -14.25 -17.83 53.76
C ASN A 612 -15.69 -17.91 53.21
N VAL A 613 -16.63 -17.09 53.71
CA VAL A 613 -18.01 -17.03 53.21
C VAL A 613 -18.06 -16.50 51.78
N PHE A 614 -17.36 -15.40 51.45
CA PHE A 614 -17.32 -14.90 50.08
C PHE A 614 -16.59 -15.85 49.13
N ALA A 615 -15.49 -16.46 49.55
CA ALA A 615 -14.80 -17.48 48.78
C ALA A 615 -15.66 -18.75 48.58
N ALA A 616 -16.58 -19.08 49.49
CA ALA A 616 -17.47 -20.24 49.33
C ALA A 616 -18.48 -20.08 48.19
N ALA A 617 -18.89 -18.85 47.86
CA ALA A 617 -19.94 -18.58 46.87
C ALA A 617 -19.56 -18.90 45.41
N GLU A 618 -18.26 -19.00 45.07
CA GLU A 618 -17.79 -19.30 43.71
C GLU A 618 -17.28 -20.75 43.50
N LYS A 619 -17.23 -21.59 44.55
CA LYS A 619 -16.43 -22.82 44.62
C LYS A 619 -16.98 -24.07 43.89
N ALA A 620 -17.55 -23.89 42.70
CA ALA A 620 -18.01 -24.99 41.84
C ALA A 620 -17.18 -25.20 40.56
N ASP A 621 -15.96 -24.65 40.46
CA ASP A 621 -15.00 -24.98 39.38
C ASP A 621 -13.57 -24.44 39.68
N ASN A 622 -12.70 -25.23 40.33
CA ASN A 622 -11.28 -24.89 40.59
C ASN A 622 -10.43 -24.94 39.28
N LEU A 623 -9.18 -25.44 39.30
CA LEU A 623 -8.46 -25.78 38.04
C LEU A 623 -8.94 -27.11 37.43
N ALA A 624 -9.97 -27.74 38.00
CA ALA A 624 -10.55 -29.00 37.58
C ALA A 624 -11.57 -28.87 36.42
N THR A 625 -11.33 -27.99 35.44
CA THR A 625 -12.24 -27.68 34.32
C THR A 625 -11.65 -28.02 32.95
N SER A 626 -12.48 -28.23 31.92
CA SER A 626 -12.08 -28.74 30.59
C SER A 626 -11.05 -27.91 29.80
N LYS A 627 -10.63 -26.74 30.29
CA LYS A 627 -9.55 -25.92 29.73
C LYS A 627 -8.14 -26.29 30.24
N TYR A 628 -8.07 -27.02 31.36
CA TYR A 628 -6.85 -27.28 32.11
C TYR A 628 -6.43 -28.76 32.07
N TYR A 629 -5.13 -28.98 32.15
CA TYR A 629 -4.47 -30.26 32.40
C TYR A 629 -3.50 -30.04 33.56
N VAL A 630 -3.72 -30.68 34.69
CA VAL A 630 -3.07 -30.34 35.96
C VAL A 630 -2.41 -31.56 36.58
N MET A 631 -1.20 -31.42 37.12
CA MET A 631 -0.61 -32.37 38.07
C MET A 631 -0.13 -31.62 39.32
N THR A 632 -0.40 -32.18 40.49
CA THR A 632 -0.01 -31.61 41.79
C THR A 632 0.88 -32.62 42.52
N GLY A 633 1.96 -32.13 43.13
CA GLY A 633 2.99 -32.99 43.74
C GLY A 633 2.47 -33.84 44.89
N CYS A 634 1.39 -33.43 45.53
CA CYS A 634 0.76 -34.13 46.64
C CYS A 634 -0.78 -33.97 46.61
N SER A 635 -1.47 -34.68 47.51
CA SER A 635 -2.90 -34.54 47.74
C SER A 635 -3.23 -33.38 48.69
N LYS A 636 -4.51 -33.04 48.86
CA LYS A 636 -4.96 -31.80 49.52
C LYS A 636 -4.64 -31.68 51.02
N TYR A 637 -4.24 -32.79 51.65
CA TYR A 637 -3.83 -32.87 53.06
C TYR A 637 -2.42 -33.46 53.25
N GLN A 638 -1.57 -33.39 52.21
CA GLN A 638 -0.23 -33.97 52.20
C GLN A 638 0.82 -32.87 51.91
N THR A 639 2.08 -33.15 52.25
CA THR A 639 3.23 -32.31 51.89
C THR A 639 3.86 -32.77 50.57
N SER A 640 4.68 -31.92 49.95
CA SER A 640 5.63 -32.31 48.89
C SER A 640 7.04 -32.22 49.46
N ALA A 641 7.85 -33.26 49.29
CA ALA A 641 9.17 -33.38 49.91
C ALA A 641 10.30 -32.85 49.01
N GLU A 642 11.25 -32.13 49.62
CA GLU A 642 12.59 -31.92 49.04
C GLU A 642 13.51 -33.08 49.47
N LEU A 643 14.24 -33.64 48.52
CA LEU A 643 15.21 -34.73 48.70
C LEU A 643 16.63 -34.24 48.42
N ILE A 644 17.62 -35.04 48.82
CA ILE A 644 19.04 -34.78 48.58
C ILE A 644 19.70 -36.04 48.01
N SER A 645 20.42 -35.92 46.89
CA SER A 645 21.26 -36.98 46.34
C SER A 645 22.51 -36.39 45.68
N GLY A 646 23.68 -36.97 45.95
CA GLY A 646 24.98 -36.47 45.46
C GLY A 646 25.35 -35.05 45.92
N GLY A 647 24.67 -34.51 46.94
CA GLY A 647 24.75 -33.12 47.37
C GLY A 647 23.78 -32.17 46.66
N THR A 648 23.16 -32.61 45.56
CA THR A 648 22.10 -31.89 44.84
C THR A 648 20.77 -32.04 45.59
N ARG A 649 20.04 -30.93 45.79
CA ARG A 649 18.68 -30.89 46.35
C ARG A 649 17.64 -30.75 45.23
N PHE A 650 16.47 -31.38 45.36
CA PHE A 650 15.38 -31.36 44.36
C PHE A 650 14.06 -31.86 44.98
N GLY A 651 12.92 -31.46 44.43
CA GLY A 651 11.59 -31.95 44.81
C GLY A 651 11.34 -33.39 44.34
N LEU A 652 10.72 -34.22 45.18
CA LEU A 652 10.39 -35.62 44.86
C LEU A 652 9.49 -35.71 43.62
N PHE A 653 8.39 -34.94 43.59
CA PHE A 653 7.47 -34.94 42.45
C PHE A 653 8.17 -34.53 41.15
N THR A 654 8.92 -33.43 41.18
CA THR A 654 9.55 -32.92 39.96
C THR A 654 10.71 -33.78 39.47
N ASN A 655 11.48 -34.41 40.36
CA ASN A 655 12.51 -35.38 39.94
C ASN A 655 11.90 -36.56 39.17
N VAL A 656 10.83 -37.18 39.68
CA VAL A 656 10.19 -38.32 39.02
C VAL A 656 9.43 -37.88 37.75
N LEU A 657 8.89 -36.66 37.70
CA LEU A 657 8.30 -36.07 36.49
C LEU A 657 9.34 -35.80 35.39
N LEU A 658 10.53 -35.36 35.78
CA LEU A 658 11.65 -35.14 34.87
C LEU A 658 12.23 -36.46 34.36
N GLU A 659 12.33 -37.47 35.22
CA GLU A 659 12.75 -38.81 34.81
C GLU A 659 11.76 -39.45 33.83
N ALA A 660 10.45 -39.34 34.08
CA ALA A 660 9.42 -39.73 33.12
C ALA A 660 9.64 -39.05 31.75
N SER A 661 10.12 -37.80 31.79
CA SER A 661 10.42 -36.97 30.62
C SER A 661 11.81 -37.19 30.01
N GLY A 662 12.65 -38.07 30.59
CA GLY A 662 14.00 -38.38 30.10
C GLY A 662 15.11 -37.44 30.59
N TYR A 663 14.94 -36.77 31.74
CA TYR A 663 15.95 -35.91 32.37
C TYR A 663 16.24 -36.35 33.82
N ASN A 664 17.52 -36.30 34.23
CA ASN A 664 17.97 -36.63 35.58
C ASN A 664 18.35 -35.35 36.32
N SER A 665 17.61 -34.99 37.38
CA SER A 665 17.90 -33.80 38.20
C SER A 665 19.19 -33.91 39.03
N PRO A 666 19.50 -35.03 39.71
CA PRO A 666 20.75 -35.21 40.46
C PRO A 666 22.03 -34.94 39.65
N SER A 667 22.13 -35.44 38.41
CA SER A 667 23.30 -35.30 37.53
C SER A 667 23.20 -34.13 36.54
N GLY A 668 22.00 -33.57 36.35
CA GLY A 668 21.70 -32.53 35.38
C GLY A 668 21.70 -32.99 33.90
N SER A 669 21.70 -34.31 33.65
CA SER A 669 21.88 -34.90 32.31
C SER A 669 20.62 -35.55 31.75
N PHE A 670 20.58 -35.76 30.42
CA PHE A 670 19.49 -36.50 29.76
C PHE A 670 19.69 -38.01 29.80
N TYR A 671 18.58 -38.74 29.93
CA TYR A 671 18.50 -40.18 29.70
C TYR A 671 18.30 -40.46 28.19
N ALA A 672 18.79 -41.63 27.73
CA ALA A 672 18.58 -42.07 26.35
C ALA A 672 17.09 -42.26 26.00
N VAL A 673 16.29 -42.73 26.98
CA VAL A 673 14.85 -42.99 26.87
C VAL A 673 14.02 -41.90 27.57
N GLN A 674 12.69 -41.92 27.43
CA GLN A 674 11.76 -41.17 28.30
C GLN A 674 10.94 -42.22 29.04
N TYR A 675 11.18 -42.43 30.33
CA TYR A 675 10.62 -43.61 31.03
C TYR A 675 9.08 -43.57 31.17
N GLY A 676 8.46 -42.40 30.99
CA GLY A 676 7.01 -42.28 30.92
C GLY A 676 6.39 -42.68 29.57
N ASP A 677 7.16 -42.76 28.48
CA ASP A 677 6.68 -43.03 27.11
C ASP A 677 6.33 -44.52 26.93
N ALA A 678 5.25 -44.95 27.59
CA ALA A 678 4.93 -46.35 27.82
C ALA A 678 4.62 -47.17 26.55
N ASP A 679 4.17 -46.52 25.47
CA ASP A 679 3.99 -47.16 24.15
C ASP A 679 5.14 -46.85 23.16
N ASN A 680 6.17 -46.11 23.61
CA ASN A 680 7.35 -45.71 22.85
C ASN A 680 7.03 -44.89 21.59
N ASN A 681 5.93 -44.10 21.60
CA ASN A 681 5.50 -43.30 20.45
C ASN A 681 6.23 -41.95 20.31
N GLY A 682 7.17 -41.64 21.21
CA GLY A 682 7.94 -40.39 21.27
C GLY A 682 7.17 -39.22 21.89
N LYS A 683 6.03 -39.47 22.56
CA LYS A 683 5.13 -38.43 23.07
C LYS A 683 4.57 -38.82 24.42
N LEU A 684 4.71 -37.92 25.38
CA LEU A 684 4.25 -38.05 26.75
C LEU A 684 2.88 -37.39 26.89
N THR A 685 1.82 -38.19 27.02
CA THR A 685 0.51 -37.68 27.42
C THR A 685 0.45 -37.41 28.93
N LEU A 686 -0.54 -36.64 29.36
CA LEU A 686 -0.84 -36.43 30.77
C LEU A 686 -1.10 -37.76 31.51
N LYS A 687 -1.70 -38.76 30.84
CA LYS A 687 -1.88 -40.11 31.38
C LYS A 687 -0.53 -40.80 31.62
N GLU A 688 0.36 -40.81 30.63
CA GLU A 688 1.70 -41.42 30.76
C GLU A 688 2.49 -40.77 31.90
N LEU A 689 2.62 -39.43 31.87
CA LEU A 689 3.32 -38.65 32.91
C LEU A 689 2.75 -38.94 34.29
N TYR A 690 1.42 -38.85 34.46
CA TYR A 690 0.80 -39.16 35.75
C TYR A 690 1.04 -40.60 36.19
N SER A 691 0.97 -41.58 35.29
CA SER A 691 1.12 -42.99 35.66
C SER A 691 2.53 -43.29 36.17
N TYR A 692 3.57 -42.80 35.49
CA TYR A 692 4.95 -42.95 35.93
C TYR A 692 5.21 -42.15 37.23
N THR A 693 4.88 -40.86 37.24
CA THR A 693 5.17 -40.00 38.39
C THR A 693 4.38 -40.40 39.64
N TYR A 694 3.14 -40.88 39.51
CA TYR A 694 2.39 -41.43 40.64
C TYR A 694 3.07 -42.68 41.22
N SER A 695 3.52 -43.61 40.37
CA SER A 695 4.19 -44.83 40.82
C SER A 695 5.49 -44.52 41.57
N GLY A 696 6.43 -43.82 40.92
CA GLY A 696 7.75 -43.54 41.51
C GLY A 696 7.71 -42.60 42.72
N VAL A 697 6.74 -41.67 42.79
CA VAL A 697 6.56 -40.83 43.98
C VAL A 697 6.04 -41.65 45.17
N ASN A 698 5.08 -42.55 44.98
CA ASN A 698 4.62 -43.41 46.08
C ASN A 698 5.74 -44.38 46.52
N GLU A 699 6.45 -45.01 45.58
CA GLU A 699 7.56 -45.94 45.88
C GLU A 699 8.66 -45.28 46.71
N ILE A 700 9.08 -44.06 46.34
CA ILE A 700 10.09 -43.31 47.11
C ILE A 700 9.49 -42.77 48.43
N ALA A 701 8.22 -42.40 48.46
CA ALA A 701 7.55 -41.97 49.70
C ALA A 701 7.49 -43.11 50.74
N ASP A 702 7.11 -44.31 50.30
CA ASP A 702 7.06 -45.52 51.13
C ASP A 702 8.46 -45.91 51.64
N MET A 703 9.49 -45.86 50.77
CA MET A 703 10.89 -46.10 51.18
C MET A 703 11.40 -45.09 52.23
N LEU A 704 10.88 -43.86 52.22
CA LEU A 704 11.27 -42.79 53.15
C LEU A 704 10.34 -42.67 54.37
N GLY A 705 9.27 -43.47 54.45
CA GLY A 705 8.27 -43.40 55.52
C GLY A 705 7.45 -42.11 55.54
N ILE A 706 7.32 -41.42 54.40
CA ILE A 706 6.55 -40.17 54.25
C ILE A 706 5.25 -40.41 53.47
N THR A 707 4.30 -39.48 53.56
CA THR A 707 3.00 -39.59 52.87
C THR A 707 2.85 -38.51 51.81
N GLN A 708 3.26 -38.82 50.58
CA GLN A 708 3.11 -37.96 49.40
C GLN A 708 2.48 -38.75 48.25
N SER A 709 1.38 -38.25 47.67
CA SER A 709 0.68 -38.92 46.58
C SER A 709 0.21 -37.92 45.52
N VAL A 710 0.74 -38.05 44.31
CA VAL A 710 0.43 -37.19 43.16
C VAL A 710 -1.07 -37.20 42.86
N ARG A 711 -1.61 -36.07 42.36
CA ARG A 711 -2.97 -35.98 41.80
C ARG A 711 -2.94 -35.38 40.40
N VAL A 712 -3.96 -35.70 39.60
CA VAL A 712 -4.09 -35.25 38.19
C VAL A 712 -5.51 -34.82 37.88
N TYR A 713 -5.64 -33.84 36.98
CA TYR A 713 -6.90 -33.54 36.33
C TYR A 713 -6.71 -33.25 34.82
N PRO A 714 -7.56 -33.77 33.92
CA PRO A 714 -8.48 -34.87 34.12
C PRO A 714 -7.72 -36.21 34.09
N THR A 715 -8.18 -37.16 34.90
CA THR A 715 -7.69 -38.55 34.91
C THR A 715 -7.78 -39.18 33.53
N ASN A 716 -6.82 -40.04 33.16
CA ASN A 716 -6.78 -40.78 31.89
C ASN A 716 -6.73 -39.92 30.61
N SER A 717 -6.30 -38.66 30.71
CA SER A 717 -6.20 -37.75 29.57
C SER A 717 -5.10 -38.14 28.58
N SER A 718 -5.48 -38.49 27.34
CA SER A 718 -4.57 -38.72 26.21
C SER A 718 -4.05 -37.41 25.57
N PHE A 719 -4.02 -36.32 26.32
CA PHE A 719 -3.50 -35.04 25.83
C PHE A 719 -1.97 -35.07 25.87
N VAL A 720 -1.33 -34.99 24.70
CA VAL A 720 0.13 -34.90 24.58
C VAL A 720 0.63 -33.60 25.20
N CYS A 721 1.36 -33.73 26.30
CA CYS A 721 2.00 -32.61 26.98
C CYS A 721 3.26 -32.22 26.23
N TRP A 722 4.23 -33.13 26.05
CA TRP A 722 5.47 -32.90 25.30
C TRP A 722 6.00 -34.24 24.73
N GLY A 723 7.20 -34.25 24.16
CA GLY A 723 7.82 -35.44 23.56
C GLY A 723 9.24 -35.16 23.05
N LYS A 724 9.82 -36.13 22.34
CA LYS A 724 11.09 -35.97 21.60
C LYS A 724 10.80 -35.52 20.17
#